data_AF-A0A6S6XM14-F1
#
_entry.id   AF-A0A6S6XM14-F1
#
_cell.length_a   1.000
_cell.length_b   1.000
_cell.length_c   1.000
_cell.angle_alpha   90.00
_cell.angle_beta   90.00
_cell.angle_gamma   90.00
#
_symmetry.space_group_name_H-M   'P 1'
#
loop_
_entity.id
_entity.type
_entity.pdbx_description
1 polymer ?
#
loop_
_entity_poly.entity_id
_entity_poly.type
_entity_poly.pdbx_seq_one_letter_code
_entity_poly.pdbx_strand_id
1 'polypeptide(L)'
;MKKRDGILRRTSAILIAICMIASMPMGAFAQSEPTRIYRASVGLAKADSSGTATVNADYLYVREGPGTDNDVVGGLKQGDSVKVLENDGSWAKIDNGSGLQGYCSCTFLEISNMPVSAGKAGTVNADVLNVRSGGGTNYGVQFTLAQGTQVTVLDDSGDWAQIQTSDGKKGYCSKEFLTISGTSSSDSGSSSNSESSQKAGTVNADVLNVRSGGGTNYDVLFKISQGTQVTVLDDSGDWVQIQTSDGKKGYCSKEFLDIKDTAAQTPPETPPQNNNTDSNKTGTVNADVLNVRSGGGANYGVQFTLAQGTEVTVLDDSGDWVQIKTSEGKTGYCSKEYLTISGGSSSDSSSSDSGSPQKTGTVNADVLNVRSGGGANYGVQFTLAQGTEVTVLDDSGDWVQIKTSAGRTGYCSKEFLTISGGSSSDSGSSDNGNSGGTATTTAKVTADVLNVRSGDGTNYSIDFTVSDGTVVTVLEQLPSGWAKIQTNSGDTGYCSMEFLTLINGGESTPPDSGSNTTQKLGIVTGSDVRLREGPGTNYDILTTLGLNTQLVILDTSTEGWVKVQTSNNQTGYMCSDYVKEISDSDSAASDISLSNNSASVEAGKTLYIKASVTPSDSVILWTSSNEEIASVVNGYIYAKAPGNVTITAKSGTHSVSCNVTVKEADAVRSAYANPNVVMAGKSATLVAITDSSRTGVQFTMDGKTYTASLKQTDTTNGIVTKVWTAQVQGLSAGTHPFTAASTTGGEYTNGYQSDVFVSAQSDTSVTTQDDHRMSEPMLEQMEKWEGYASAVYADQLTYDKIPTVGYGIVLYPGDTFYNNLSAEEAHSQMVNSLNKASYTSVLNQFVHANNLYISQSQADALLSFSYNCGSGYFSNMGLQCDFRTIMLNAVDVKSGNANYSATATDTVKMYASVGGNQCGVLSNGTSITVTGIQADDPKNVYYKVQTSNGEGGWVNAGYVHIDDSYGLKKDLNYTNAKAMGNEFLLWCTAGGNAYEGLMYRRLGEVNVYNYNEYDFVRYNNHGYVYPSALQGQIP
;
A
#
# COMPACT_ATOMS: atom_id res chain seq x y z
N MET A 1 -2.52 36.73 35.47
CA MET A 1 -3.97 36.52 35.69
C MET A 1 -4.76 37.70 35.13
N LYS A 2 -5.90 37.44 34.47
CA LYS A 2 -7.01 38.37 34.17
C LYS A 2 -6.66 39.81 33.70
N LYS A 3 -6.47 39.99 32.38
CA LYS A 3 -7.15 41.01 31.53
C LYS A 3 -6.55 41.05 30.12
N ARG A 4 -7.31 40.60 29.10
CA ARG A 4 -7.42 41.20 27.74
C ARG A 4 -8.31 40.36 26.81
N ASP A 5 -9.54 40.07 27.25
CA ASP A 5 -10.62 39.76 26.32
C ASP A 5 -11.08 41.05 25.63
N GLY A 6 -11.38 40.95 24.33
CA GLY A 6 -12.09 41.99 23.57
C GLY A 6 -11.23 43.07 22.91
N ILE A 7 -10.89 42.83 21.63
CA ILE A 7 -11.28 43.69 20.50
C ILE A 7 -11.33 42.78 19.26
N LEU A 8 -12.53 42.60 18.72
CA LEU A 8 -12.81 41.79 17.53
C LEU A 8 -14.10 42.34 16.88
N ARG A 9 -14.18 42.34 15.54
CA ARG A 9 -15.12 43.13 14.70
C ARG A 9 -14.74 44.63 14.74
N ARG A 10 -14.47 45.32 13.63
CA ARG A 10 -14.94 45.15 12.24
C ARG A 10 -13.87 45.52 11.20
N THR A 11 -14.11 45.11 9.95
CA THR A 11 -13.54 45.66 8.69
C THR A 11 -12.02 45.79 8.59
N SER A 12 -11.38 44.72 8.14
CA SER A 12 -10.77 44.69 6.80
C SER A 12 -10.91 43.27 6.21
N ALA A 13 -11.15 43.17 4.91
CA ALA A 13 -11.04 41.92 4.17
C ALA A 13 -9.62 41.78 3.62
N ILE A 14 -9.25 40.56 3.20
CA ILE A 14 -7.87 40.13 2.87
C ILE A 14 -7.02 39.91 4.15
N LEU A 15 -6.20 38.84 4.13
CA LEU A 15 -5.20 38.47 5.14
C LEU A 15 -5.68 37.81 6.47
N ILE A 16 -6.67 36.90 6.41
CA ILE A 16 -6.84 35.84 7.43
C ILE A 16 -7.23 34.51 6.76
N ALA A 17 -6.27 33.59 6.60
CA ALA A 17 -6.46 32.13 6.48
C ALA A 17 -5.08 31.42 6.41
N ILE A 18 -5.08 30.14 6.80
CA ILE A 18 -3.97 29.15 6.92
C ILE A 18 -3.47 28.99 8.37
N CYS A 19 -3.89 27.89 8.99
CA CYS A 19 -3.42 27.40 10.28
C CYS A 19 -3.51 25.86 10.33
N MET A 20 -2.35 25.23 10.14
CA MET A 20 -1.87 24.05 10.86
C MET A 20 -2.57 22.67 10.80
N ILE A 21 -1.98 21.83 9.92
CA ILE A 21 -1.46 20.45 10.11
C ILE A 21 -2.21 19.32 10.83
N ALA A 22 -2.05 18.14 10.22
CA ALA A 22 -1.67 16.88 10.86
C ALA A 22 -2.38 16.49 12.16
N SER A 23 -3.63 16.07 12.03
CA SER A 23 -4.16 14.95 12.83
C SER A 23 -5.30 14.27 12.06
N MET A 24 -5.05 13.10 11.46
CA MET A 24 -6.14 12.14 11.30
C MET A 24 -6.56 11.65 12.70
N PRO A 25 -7.86 11.47 12.99
CA PRO A 25 -8.26 10.73 14.18
C PRO A 25 -7.80 9.28 14.04
N MET A 26 -7.11 8.73 15.05
CA MET A 26 -6.82 7.28 15.13
C MET A 26 -8.11 6.50 15.43
N GLY A 27 -9.04 6.49 14.48
CA GLY A 27 -10.41 5.97 14.59
C GLY A 27 -10.61 4.54 14.11
N ALA A 28 -9.60 3.93 13.46
CA ALA A 28 -8.98 2.66 13.84
C ALA A 28 -8.41 1.92 12.61
N PHE A 29 -7.09 1.75 12.62
CA PHE A 29 -6.45 0.57 12.04
C PHE A 29 -6.55 -0.61 13.04
N ALA A 30 -6.33 -1.83 12.57
CA ALA A 30 -5.98 -2.94 13.47
C ALA A 30 -4.68 -2.61 14.23
N GLN A 31 -4.42 -3.27 15.36
CA GLN A 31 -3.29 -2.95 16.24
C GLN A 31 -1.94 -2.97 15.48
N SER A 32 -1.40 -1.80 15.22
CA SER A 32 -0.01 -1.60 14.79
C SER A 32 0.82 -1.15 16.00
N GLU A 33 1.93 -1.85 16.27
CA GLU A 33 2.80 -1.49 17.39
C GLU A 33 3.43 -0.10 17.21
N PRO A 34 3.67 0.65 18.30
CA PRO A 34 4.16 2.03 18.23
C PRO A 34 5.57 2.08 17.65
N THR A 35 5.71 2.71 16.49
CA THR A 35 7.01 2.99 15.87
C THR A 35 7.87 3.87 16.78
N ARG A 36 8.80 3.22 17.51
CA ARG A 36 9.94 3.88 18.15
C ARG A 36 11.04 4.10 17.14
N ILE A 37 11.84 5.14 17.37
CA ILE A 37 13.00 5.46 16.55
C ILE A 37 14.15 4.54 16.95
N TYR A 38 14.68 3.80 15.99
CA TYR A 38 15.89 3.01 16.17
C TYR A 38 17.09 3.91 15.87
N ARG A 39 18.05 4.02 16.79
CA ARG A 39 19.43 4.30 16.36
C ARG A 39 19.86 3.14 15.46
N ALA A 40 20.53 3.45 14.35
CA ALA A 40 20.91 2.45 13.35
C ALA A 40 22.07 1.57 13.83
N SER A 41 21.77 0.63 14.74
CA SER A 41 22.65 -0.49 15.06
C SER A 41 22.85 -1.35 13.81
N VAL A 42 24.10 -1.77 13.57
CA VAL A 42 24.42 -2.68 12.46
C VAL A 42 23.74 -4.03 12.71
N GLY A 43 23.02 -4.56 11.73
CA GLY A 43 22.45 -5.91 11.80
C GLY A 43 23.56 -6.94 12.07
N LEU A 44 23.34 -7.81 13.05
CA LEU A 44 24.38 -8.71 13.53
C LEU A 44 24.71 -9.80 12.50
N ALA A 45 25.97 -10.21 12.46
CA ALA A 45 26.35 -11.43 11.76
C ALA A 45 25.99 -12.64 12.64
N LYS A 46 25.29 -13.63 12.05
CA LYS A 46 24.98 -14.91 12.71
C LYS A 46 26.27 -15.53 13.27
N ALA A 47 26.21 -15.98 14.51
CA ALA A 47 27.34 -16.59 15.20
C ALA A 47 26.89 -17.79 16.06
N ASP A 48 27.45 -18.97 15.76
CA ASP A 48 27.06 -20.25 16.36
C ASP A 48 27.76 -20.52 17.72
N SER A 49 28.06 -19.48 18.51
CA SER A 49 28.71 -19.61 19.82
C SER A 49 28.35 -18.46 20.76
N SER A 50 28.47 -18.67 22.07
CA SER A 50 28.00 -17.71 23.08
C SER A 50 29.00 -16.58 23.38
N GLY A 51 28.51 -15.35 23.49
CA GLY A 51 29.30 -14.15 23.83
C GLY A 51 28.60 -13.22 24.83
N THR A 52 29.11 -12.01 25.00
CA THR A 52 28.55 -10.98 25.89
C THR A 52 28.16 -9.72 25.13
N ALA A 53 26.96 -9.21 25.40
CA ALA A 53 26.41 -8.00 24.80
C ALA A 53 26.01 -6.97 25.88
N THR A 54 25.86 -5.73 25.45
CA THR A 54 25.30 -4.62 26.25
C THR A 54 24.08 -4.06 25.54
N VAL A 55 23.00 -3.79 26.27
CA VAL A 55 21.76 -3.27 25.71
C VAL A 55 21.91 -1.78 25.40
N ASN A 56 21.68 -1.38 24.14
CA ASN A 56 21.78 0.01 23.68
C ASN A 56 20.39 0.63 23.36
N ALA A 57 19.37 0.23 24.12
CA ALA A 57 18.01 0.76 24.05
C ALA A 57 17.46 1.05 25.46
N ASP A 58 16.74 2.16 25.63
CA ASP A 58 16.19 2.61 26.92
C ASP A 58 15.41 1.51 27.67
N TYR A 59 14.67 0.71 26.90
CA TYR A 59 14.01 -0.50 27.36
C TYR A 59 13.91 -1.53 26.21
N LEU A 60 14.32 -2.76 26.47
CA LEU A 60 14.35 -3.88 25.53
C LEU A 60 13.52 -5.04 26.09
N TYR A 61 12.44 -5.41 25.42
CA TYR A 61 11.64 -6.57 25.82
C TYR A 61 12.37 -7.89 25.56
N VAL A 62 12.22 -8.83 26.50
CA VAL A 62 12.67 -10.21 26.41
C VAL A 62 11.42 -11.09 26.33
N ARG A 63 11.33 -11.93 25.30
CA ARG A 63 10.13 -12.72 24.93
C ARG A 63 10.42 -14.22 24.96
N GLU A 64 9.39 -15.06 25.00
CA GLU A 64 9.56 -16.53 25.04
C GLU A 64 10.19 -17.09 23.75
N GLY A 65 9.88 -16.49 22.60
CA GLY A 65 10.41 -16.85 21.28
C GLY A 65 10.87 -15.64 20.46
N PRO A 66 11.62 -15.85 19.37
CA PRO A 66 12.01 -14.79 18.44
C PRO A 66 10.79 -14.30 17.66
N GLY A 67 10.52 -12.99 17.71
CA GLY A 67 9.38 -12.35 17.06
C GLY A 67 8.58 -11.43 18.00
N THR A 68 7.96 -10.40 17.46
CA THR A 68 7.11 -9.43 18.18
C THR A 68 5.85 -10.05 18.79
N ASP A 69 5.46 -11.22 18.31
CA ASP A 69 4.15 -11.80 18.58
C ASP A 69 4.19 -12.81 19.75
N ASN A 70 5.39 -13.09 20.26
CA ASN A 70 5.64 -13.95 21.42
C ASN A 70 5.46 -13.18 22.74
N ASP A 71 4.94 -13.85 23.78
CA ASP A 71 4.71 -13.25 25.10
C ASP A 71 6.01 -12.71 25.75
N VAL A 72 5.86 -11.64 26.53
CA VAL A 72 6.95 -10.91 27.19
C VAL A 72 7.23 -11.47 28.58
N VAL A 73 8.37 -12.15 28.75
CA VAL A 73 8.83 -12.68 30.05
C VAL A 73 9.59 -11.66 30.90
N GLY A 74 10.04 -10.56 30.31
CA GLY A 74 10.69 -9.49 31.04
C GLY A 74 11.22 -8.36 30.16
N GLY A 75 12.11 -7.55 30.71
CA GLY A 75 12.79 -6.51 29.96
C GLY A 75 14.08 -6.05 30.61
N LEU A 76 14.95 -5.53 29.76
CA LEU A 76 16.29 -5.01 30.06
C LEU A 76 16.31 -3.50 29.79
N LYS A 77 17.26 -2.79 30.37
CA LYS A 77 17.45 -1.33 30.23
C LYS A 77 18.77 -1.01 29.53
N GLN A 78 18.93 0.23 29.06
CA GLN A 78 20.18 0.67 28.46
C GLN A 78 21.34 0.52 29.44
N GLY A 79 22.42 -0.13 28.99
CA GLY A 79 23.58 -0.45 29.81
C GLY A 79 23.53 -1.82 30.51
N ASP A 80 22.39 -2.53 30.53
CA ASP A 80 22.33 -3.90 31.03
C ASP A 80 23.20 -4.82 30.17
N SER A 81 23.99 -5.69 30.80
CA SER A 81 24.81 -6.67 30.10
C SER A 81 24.20 -8.06 30.18
N VAL A 82 24.22 -8.78 29.05
CA VAL A 82 23.63 -10.11 28.90
C VAL A 82 24.58 -11.05 28.18
N LYS A 83 24.46 -12.35 28.48
CA LYS A 83 25.10 -13.39 27.70
C LYS A 83 24.22 -13.73 26.50
N VAL A 84 24.75 -13.55 25.28
CA VAL A 84 24.13 -14.06 24.06
C VAL A 84 24.47 -15.54 23.95
N LEU A 85 23.46 -16.39 23.77
CA LEU A 85 23.62 -17.85 23.67
C LEU A 85 23.67 -18.32 22.21
N GLU A 86 22.81 -17.73 21.37
CA GLU A 86 22.67 -17.93 19.93
C GLU A 86 22.10 -16.64 19.32
N ASN A 87 22.39 -16.37 18.03
CA ASN A 87 21.73 -15.29 17.29
C ASN A 87 21.66 -15.59 15.79
N ASP A 88 20.59 -15.15 15.13
CA ASP A 88 20.39 -15.28 13.67
C ASP A 88 20.70 -13.99 12.88
N GLY A 89 21.18 -12.94 13.57
CA GLY A 89 21.40 -11.60 13.05
C GLY A 89 20.24 -10.61 13.27
N SER A 90 19.03 -11.11 13.51
CA SER A 90 17.79 -10.35 13.76
C SER A 90 17.28 -10.49 15.21
N TRP A 91 17.36 -11.69 15.76
CA TRP A 91 17.05 -12.05 17.14
C TRP A 91 18.20 -12.81 17.80
N ALA A 92 18.38 -12.56 19.09
CA ALA A 92 19.35 -13.22 19.95
C ALA A 92 18.64 -13.86 21.14
N LYS A 93 18.99 -15.11 21.46
CA LYS A 93 18.63 -15.70 22.75
C LYS A 93 19.61 -15.21 23.80
N ILE A 94 19.10 -14.64 24.88
CA ILE A 94 19.91 -14.08 25.95
C ILE A 94 19.62 -14.74 27.30
N ASP A 95 20.60 -14.63 28.19
CA ASP A 95 20.53 -14.94 29.62
C ASP A 95 21.21 -13.78 30.36
N ASN A 96 20.49 -13.16 31.31
CA ASN A 96 21.03 -12.05 32.10
C ASN A 96 21.73 -12.49 33.40
N GLY A 97 21.79 -13.79 33.69
CA GLY A 97 22.40 -14.36 34.90
C GLY A 97 21.60 -14.16 36.19
N SER A 98 20.45 -13.45 36.14
CA SER A 98 19.53 -13.26 37.27
C SER A 98 18.24 -14.08 37.16
N GLY A 99 18.18 -15.02 36.21
CA GLY A 99 17.02 -15.87 35.95
C GLY A 99 16.05 -15.37 34.87
N LEU A 100 16.34 -14.26 34.18
CA LEU A 100 15.61 -13.85 32.98
C LEU A 100 16.35 -14.38 31.74
N GLN A 101 15.72 -15.35 31.08
CA GLN A 101 16.17 -15.95 29.82
C GLN A 101 15.05 -15.84 28.77
N GLY A 102 15.41 -15.58 27.52
CA GLY A 102 14.46 -15.47 26.42
C GLY A 102 15.10 -14.82 25.18
N TYR A 103 14.28 -14.39 24.22
CA TYR A 103 14.72 -13.78 22.98
C TYR A 103 14.49 -12.26 22.98
N CYS A 104 15.46 -11.51 22.44
CA CYS A 104 15.34 -10.07 22.18
C CYS A 104 16.00 -9.71 20.84
N SER A 105 15.62 -8.59 20.22
CA SER A 105 16.15 -8.24 18.90
C SER A 105 17.63 -7.84 18.93
N CYS A 106 18.39 -8.38 17.99
CA CYS A 106 19.81 -8.07 17.74
C CYS A 106 20.09 -6.58 17.57
N THR A 107 19.15 -5.83 16.98
CA THR A 107 19.25 -4.37 16.73
C THR A 107 19.43 -3.54 18.01
N PHE A 108 19.22 -4.13 19.19
CA PHE A 108 19.38 -3.45 20.48
C PHE A 108 20.55 -3.98 21.33
N LEU A 109 21.41 -4.85 20.76
CA LEU A 109 22.53 -5.49 21.45
C LEU A 109 23.89 -5.11 20.83
N GLU A 110 24.77 -4.55 21.64
CA GLU A 110 26.15 -4.20 21.28
C GLU A 110 27.11 -5.27 21.80
N ILE A 111 27.55 -6.19 20.92
CA ILE A 111 28.38 -7.34 21.32
C ILE A 111 29.83 -6.93 21.54
N SER A 112 30.33 -7.18 22.75
CA SER A 112 31.75 -7.05 23.10
C SER A 112 32.41 -8.42 23.09
N ASN A 113 33.38 -8.60 22.19
CA ASN A 113 34.16 -9.81 21.90
C ASN A 113 33.41 -10.93 21.15
N MET A 114 33.53 -10.93 19.82
CA MET A 114 33.24 -12.05 18.92
C MET A 114 34.43 -12.27 17.97
N PRO A 115 34.91 -13.51 17.75
CA PRO A 115 35.89 -13.81 16.70
C PRO A 115 35.20 -13.88 15.33
N VAL A 116 35.78 -13.25 14.31
CA VAL A 116 35.19 -13.14 12.96
C VAL A 116 36.10 -13.81 11.92
N SER A 117 35.50 -14.55 10.99
CA SER A 117 36.22 -15.21 9.88
C SER A 117 36.39 -14.31 8.66
N ALA A 118 37.41 -14.58 7.83
CA ALA A 118 37.68 -13.85 6.59
C ALA A 118 37.02 -14.52 5.37
N GLY A 119 36.49 -13.70 4.45
CA GLY A 119 35.77 -14.16 3.26
C GLY A 119 36.65 -14.75 2.14
N LYS A 120 36.00 -15.45 1.20
CA LYS A 120 36.60 -16.06 0.00
C LYS A 120 36.65 -15.05 -1.16
N ALA A 121 37.36 -15.34 -2.24
CA ALA A 121 37.34 -14.51 -3.45
C ALA A 121 36.42 -15.10 -4.53
N GLY A 122 35.75 -14.27 -5.33
CA GLY A 122 34.84 -14.70 -6.40
C GLY A 122 34.87 -13.80 -7.63
N THR A 123 34.49 -14.36 -8.79
CA THR A 123 34.47 -13.69 -10.10
C THR A 123 33.10 -13.86 -10.76
N VAL A 124 32.53 -12.77 -11.28
CA VAL A 124 31.28 -12.79 -12.07
C VAL A 124 31.50 -13.47 -13.41
N ASN A 125 30.69 -14.49 -13.75
CA ASN A 125 30.81 -15.23 -15.02
C ASN A 125 29.72 -14.88 -16.07
N ALA A 126 28.62 -14.23 -15.65
CA ALA A 126 27.55 -13.76 -16.54
C ALA A 126 27.82 -12.35 -17.09
N ASP A 127 27.27 -12.06 -18.28
CA ASP A 127 27.41 -10.76 -18.98
C ASP A 127 27.00 -9.57 -18.08
N VAL A 128 25.85 -9.71 -17.40
CA VAL A 128 25.33 -8.78 -16.40
C VAL A 128 24.72 -9.58 -15.24
N LEU A 129 25.30 -9.46 -14.05
CA LEU A 129 24.79 -10.10 -12.83
C LEU A 129 24.06 -9.10 -11.94
N ASN A 130 22.78 -9.36 -11.67
CA ASN A 130 21.98 -8.61 -10.71
C ASN A 130 22.39 -8.93 -9.27
N VAL A 131 22.77 -7.91 -8.50
CA VAL A 131 23.05 -7.98 -7.06
C VAL A 131 21.88 -7.33 -6.30
N ARG A 132 21.31 -8.06 -5.34
CA ARG A 132 20.04 -7.77 -4.67
C ARG A 132 20.22 -7.51 -3.17
N SER A 133 19.19 -6.97 -2.52
CA SER A 133 19.18 -6.74 -1.06
C SER A 133 19.08 -8.03 -0.22
N GLY A 134 18.67 -9.15 -0.80
CA GLY A 134 18.54 -10.45 -0.14
C GLY A 134 18.72 -11.62 -1.12
N GLY A 135 18.95 -12.82 -0.58
CA GLY A 135 19.20 -14.04 -1.34
C GLY A 135 17.94 -14.63 -1.98
N GLY A 136 17.50 -14.05 -3.09
CA GLY A 136 16.34 -14.54 -3.86
C GLY A 136 15.90 -13.58 -4.97
N THR A 137 15.14 -14.09 -5.94
CA THR A 137 14.58 -13.30 -7.06
C THR A 137 13.62 -12.20 -6.63
N ASN A 138 13.02 -12.35 -5.46
CA ASN A 138 11.95 -11.47 -4.95
C ASN A 138 12.50 -10.20 -4.27
N TYR A 139 13.81 -10.16 -4.00
CA TYR A 139 14.49 -9.00 -3.42
C TYR A 139 14.87 -7.98 -4.50
N GLY A 140 14.72 -6.68 -4.20
CA GLY A 140 15.05 -5.60 -5.14
C GLY A 140 16.53 -5.62 -5.57
N VAL A 141 16.77 -5.41 -6.86
CA VAL A 141 18.14 -5.23 -7.41
C VAL A 141 18.70 -3.91 -6.91
N GLN A 142 19.87 -3.97 -6.26
CA GLN A 142 20.59 -2.83 -5.71
C GLN A 142 21.55 -2.24 -6.75
N PHE A 143 22.23 -3.11 -7.50
CA PHE A 143 23.14 -2.76 -8.59
C PHE A 143 23.40 -3.99 -9.47
N THR A 144 24.07 -3.78 -10.60
CA THR A 144 24.54 -4.86 -11.48
C THR A 144 26.07 -4.88 -11.55
N LEU A 145 26.63 -6.07 -11.81
CA LEU A 145 28.06 -6.27 -12.05
C LEU A 145 28.27 -6.85 -13.45
N ALA A 146 29.28 -6.37 -14.16
CA ALA A 146 29.65 -6.90 -15.48
C ALA A 146 30.50 -8.19 -15.35
N GLN A 147 30.51 -8.99 -16.41
CA GLN A 147 31.36 -10.18 -16.52
C GLN A 147 32.84 -9.90 -16.17
N GLY A 148 33.48 -10.83 -15.46
CA GLY A 148 34.87 -10.71 -15.01
C GLY A 148 35.08 -9.86 -13.75
N THR A 149 34.06 -9.18 -13.23
CA THR A 149 34.17 -8.38 -12.01
C THR A 149 34.58 -9.24 -10.82
N GLN A 150 35.55 -8.78 -10.04
CA GLN A 150 36.03 -9.44 -8.82
C GLN A 150 35.26 -8.96 -7.58
N VAL A 151 34.93 -9.90 -6.70
CA VAL A 151 34.22 -9.65 -5.43
C VAL A 151 34.78 -10.53 -4.30
N THR A 152 34.62 -10.09 -3.06
CA THR A 152 34.82 -10.94 -1.87
C THR A 152 33.49 -11.61 -1.53
N VAL A 153 33.48 -12.94 -1.43
CA VAL A 153 32.32 -13.72 -0.98
C VAL A 153 32.35 -13.80 0.53
N LEU A 154 31.30 -13.28 1.17
CA LEU A 154 31.12 -13.23 2.62
C LEU A 154 30.33 -14.44 3.15
N ASP A 155 29.40 -14.96 2.34
CA ASP A 155 28.65 -16.18 2.59
C ASP A 155 28.39 -16.91 1.27
N ASP A 156 28.52 -18.24 1.27
CA ASP A 156 28.21 -19.15 0.15
C ASP A 156 27.41 -20.39 0.58
N SER A 157 26.74 -20.33 1.73
CA SER A 157 26.03 -21.48 2.36
C SER A 157 24.70 -21.86 1.68
N GLY A 158 23.94 -20.89 1.15
CA GLY A 158 22.72 -21.11 0.37
C GLY A 158 22.92 -20.88 -1.14
N ASP A 159 21.90 -21.08 -1.98
CA ASP A 159 22.01 -20.96 -3.46
C ASP A 159 22.35 -19.55 -3.95
N TRP A 160 22.23 -18.55 -3.08
CA TRP A 160 22.68 -17.17 -3.27
C TRP A 160 23.89 -16.91 -2.36
N ALA A 161 24.93 -16.29 -2.91
CA ALA A 161 26.07 -15.83 -2.13
C ALA A 161 25.90 -14.36 -1.72
N GLN A 162 26.28 -14.02 -0.49
CA GLN A 162 26.50 -12.62 -0.12
C GLN A 162 27.90 -12.21 -0.56
N ILE A 163 28.00 -11.12 -1.32
CA ILE A 163 29.25 -10.59 -1.84
C ILE A 163 29.53 -9.16 -1.39
N GLN A 164 30.78 -8.76 -1.50
CA GLN A 164 31.25 -7.39 -1.34
C GLN A 164 32.15 -7.00 -2.52
N THR A 165 31.89 -5.84 -3.13
CA THR A 165 32.73 -5.26 -4.19
C THR A 165 33.96 -4.55 -3.63
N SER A 166 34.93 -4.23 -4.49
CA SER A 166 36.15 -3.52 -4.09
C SER A 166 35.94 -2.08 -3.62
N ASP A 167 34.82 -1.44 -4.00
CA ASP A 167 34.36 -0.16 -3.44
C ASP A 167 33.47 -0.33 -2.19
N GLY A 168 33.40 -1.53 -1.64
CA GLY A 168 32.82 -1.83 -0.33
C GLY A 168 31.32 -2.11 -0.30
N LYS A 169 30.59 -1.96 -1.40
CA LYS A 169 29.15 -2.26 -1.48
C LYS A 169 28.90 -3.75 -1.25
N LYS A 170 27.82 -4.09 -0.55
CA LYS A 170 27.40 -5.46 -0.26
C LYS A 170 26.04 -5.78 -0.88
N GLY A 171 25.79 -7.05 -1.14
CA GLY A 171 24.48 -7.57 -1.57
C GLY A 171 24.57 -9.05 -1.93
N TYR A 172 23.46 -9.62 -2.41
CA TYR A 172 23.33 -11.04 -2.72
C TYR A 172 23.16 -11.28 -4.22
N CYS A 173 23.78 -12.33 -4.75
CA CYS A 173 23.56 -12.79 -6.12
C CYS A 173 23.60 -14.33 -6.21
N SER A 174 22.94 -14.90 -7.23
CA SER A 174 22.88 -16.36 -7.40
C SER A 174 24.27 -16.95 -7.65
N LYS A 175 24.60 -18.04 -6.97
CA LYS A 175 25.93 -18.68 -7.07
C LYS A 175 26.21 -19.26 -8.45
N GLU A 176 25.18 -19.57 -9.24
CA GLU A 176 25.35 -20.06 -10.63
C GLU A 176 26.15 -19.07 -11.50
N PHE A 177 26.06 -17.77 -11.19
CA PHE A 177 26.74 -16.69 -11.93
C PHE A 177 28.08 -16.25 -11.32
N LEU A 178 28.61 -16.99 -10.34
CA LEU A 178 29.87 -16.71 -9.64
C LEU A 178 30.83 -17.90 -9.66
N THR A 179 32.06 -17.66 -10.13
CA THR A 179 33.18 -18.59 -9.97
C THR A 179 33.92 -18.25 -8.68
N ILE A 180 33.84 -19.12 -7.66
CA ILE A 180 34.45 -18.88 -6.33
C ILE A 180 35.83 -19.54 -6.24
N SER A 181 36.86 -18.72 -6.01
CA SER A 181 38.26 -19.15 -5.87
C SER A 181 38.46 -19.91 -4.57
N GLY A 182 38.67 -21.22 -4.70
CA GLY A 182 38.65 -22.20 -3.61
C GLY A 182 37.88 -23.47 -4.01
N THR A 183 36.97 -23.36 -4.99
CA THR A 183 36.15 -24.48 -5.46
C THR A 183 36.59 -24.91 -6.87
N SER A 184 37.57 -25.79 -6.95
CA SER A 184 37.87 -26.53 -8.20
C SER A 184 36.90 -27.69 -8.36
N SER A 185 36.35 -27.86 -9.57
CA SER A 185 35.36 -28.87 -9.89
C SER A 185 35.97 -30.19 -10.39
N SER A 186 35.50 -31.32 -9.86
CA SER A 186 35.26 -32.53 -10.63
C SER A 186 34.44 -33.58 -9.85
N ASP A 187 33.68 -34.38 -10.61
CA ASP A 187 32.94 -35.56 -10.16
C ASP A 187 33.87 -36.71 -9.72
N SER A 188 33.52 -37.41 -8.62
CA SER A 188 33.56 -38.90 -8.51
C SER A 188 33.34 -39.40 -7.06
N GLY A 189 32.21 -40.06 -6.81
CA GLY A 189 32.06 -41.27 -5.97
C GLY A 189 32.54 -41.34 -4.49
N SER A 190 31.62 -41.79 -3.63
CA SER A 190 31.85 -42.53 -2.37
C SER A 190 32.28 -41.76 -1.10
N SER A 191 31.26 -41.43 -0.30
CA SER A 191 31.09 -41.78 1.13
C SER A 191 32.30 -41.99 2.07
N SER A 192 32.29 -41.30 3.21
CA SER A 192 32.32 -41.95 4.54
C SER A 192 31.84 -41.00 5.66
N ASN A 193 31.19 -41.56 6.69
CA ASN A 193 30.58 -40.82 7.80
C ASN A 193 31.57 -40.41 8.90
N SER A 194 31.18 -39.40 9.67
CA SER A 194 31.27 -39.44 11.14
C SER A 194 30.04 -38.75 11.71
N GLU A 195 29.45 -39.32 12.76
CA GLU A 195 28.01 -39.21 13.02
C GLU A 195 27.63 -38.19 14.11
N SER A 196 26.50 -37.54 13.92
CA SER A 196 25.59 -37.15 15.02
C SER A 196 24.25 -37.86 14.79
N SER A 197 23.53 -38.16 15.87
CA SER A 197 22.37 -39.06 15.85
C SER A 197 21.15 -38.43 15.19
N GLN A 198 20.93 -38.72 13.91
CA GLN A 198 19.72 -38.31 13.17
C GLN A 198 18.53 -39.20 13.53
N LYS A 199 17.35 -38.58 13.72
CA LYS A 199 16.10 -39.28 14.08
C LYS A 199 15.33 -39.68 12.82
N ALA A 200 14.46 -40.69 12.92
CA ALA A 200 13.58 -41.10 11.83
C ALA A 200 12.16 -40.55 12.04
N GLY A 201 11.62 -39.85 11.05
CA GLY A 201 10.22 -39.40 11.02
C GLY A 201 9.41 -40.17 9.98
N THR A 202 8.18 -40.53 10.31
CA THR A 202 7.21 -41.08 9.34
C THR A 202 6.02 -40.14 9.20
N VAL A 203 5.69 -39.73 7.98
CA VAL A 203 4.57 -38.81 7.72
C VAL A 203 3.24 -39.48 8.07
N ASN A 204 2.45 -38.85 8.94
CA ASN A 204 1.16 -39.39 9.39
C ASN A 204 -0.07 -38.79 8.66
N ALA A 205 0.11 -37.71 7.89
CA ALA A 205 -0.94 -37.04 7.12
C ALA A 205 -0.93 -37.41 5.63
N ASP A 206 -2.12 -37.52 5.02
CA ASP A 206 -2.37 -37.93 3.63
C ASP A 206 -1.39 -37.30 2.62
N VAL A 207 -1.25 -35.97 2.67
CA VAL A 207 -0.27 -35.19 1.89
C VAL A 207 0.29 -34.05 2.75
N LEU A 208 1.56 -34.15 3.15
CA LEU A 208 2.28 -33.13 3.89
C LEU A 208 3.07 -32.22 2.92
N ASN A 209 2.85 -30.91 3.02
CA ASN A 209 3.60 -29.92 2.26
C ASN A 209 5.00 -29.73 2.87
N VAL A 210 6.05 -29.90 2.07
CA VAL A 210 7.44 -29.62 2.45
C VAL A 210 7.82 -28.25 1.88
N ARG A 211 8.19 -27.32 2.76
CA ARG A 211 8.35 -25.90 2.49
C ARG A 211 9.81 -25.45 2.58
N SER A 212 10.10 -24.26 2.05
CA SER A 212 11.42 -23.64 2.11
C SER A 212 11.83 -23.18 3.52
N GLY A 213 10.87 -22.99 4.43
CA GLY A 213 11.10 -22.60 5.83
C GLY A 213 10.00 -23.11 6.76
N GLY A 214 10.25 -22.99 8.07
CA GLY A 214 9.38 -23.51 9.14
C GLY A 214 8.14 -22.65 9.41
N GLY A 215 7.17 -22.68 8.51
CA GLY A 215 5.89 -21.97 8.67
C GLY A 215 4.95 -22.14 7.48
N THR A 216 3.65 -21.90 7.67
CA THR A 216 2.63 -22.03 6.62
C THR A 216 2.72 -20.97 5.51
N ASN A 217 3.47 -19.89 5.78
CA ASN A 217 3.76 -18.76 4.89
C ASN A 217 4.91 -19.02 3.90
N TYR A 218 5.74 -20.06 4.09
CA TYR A 218 6.85 -20.39 3.19
C TYR A 218 6.39 -21.19 1.97
N ASP A 219 7.00 -20.96 0.81
CA ASP A 219 6.68 -21.67 -0.44
C ASP A 219 6.78 -23.18 -0.30
N VAL A 220 5.81 -23.91 -0.88
CA VAL A 220 5.79 -25.37 -0.93
C VAL A 220 6.74 -25.84 -2.02
N LEU A 221 7.93 -26.29 -1.65
CA LEU A 221 8.94 -26.82 -2.57
C LEU A 221 8.46 -28.12 -3.24
N PHE A 222 7.86 -29.01 -2.45
CA PHE A 222 7.26 -30.26 -2.90
C PHE A 222 6.30 -30.80 -1.83
N LYS A 223 5.67 -31.95 -2.10
CA LYS A 223 4.77 -32.62 -1.15
C LYS A 223 5.19 -34.07 -0.97
N ILE A 224 5.02 -34.60 0.23
CA ILE A 224 5.29 -36.00 0.59
C ILE A 224 4.02 -36.63 1.16
N SER A 225 3.72 -37.87 0.79
CA SER A 225 2.49 -38.55 1.18
C SER A 225 2.62 -39.25 2.53
N GLN A 226 1.49 -39.60 3.13
CA GLN A 226 1.41 -40.47 4.31
C GLN A 226 2.28 -41.74 4.15
N GLY A 227 2.90 -42.16 5.25
CA GLY A 227 3.83 -43.29 5.28
C GLY A 227 5.23 -43.01 4.72
N THR A 228 5.50 -41.83 4.12
CA THR A 228 6.85 -41.46 3.69
C THR A 228 7.78 -41.40 4.91
N GLN A 229 8.89 -42.14 4.87
CA GLN A 229 9.96 -42.03 5.85
C GLN A 229 10.95 -40.95 5.44
N VAL A 230 11.36 -40.14 6.41
CA VAL A 230 12.30 -39.02 6.23
C VAL A 230 13.32 -39.00 7.36
N THR A 231 14.55 -38.62 7.03
CA THR A 231 15.59 -38.35 8.02
C THR A 231 15.32 -36.97 8.61
N VAL A 232 15.17 -36.90 9.93
CA VAL A 232 15.01 -35.64 10.67
C VAL A 232 16.40 -35.04 10.91
N LEU A 233 16.60 -33.83 10.41
CA LEU A 233 17.84 -33.07 10.52
C LEU A 233 17.83 -32.09 11.70
N ASP A 234 16.66 -31.54 12.01
CA ASP A 234 16.40 -30.67 13.17
C ASP A 234 14.94 -30.85 13.63
N ASP A 235 14.73 -31.11 14.92
CA ASP A 235 13.40 -31.19 15.55
C ASP A 235 13.22 -30.24 16.74
N SER A 236 14.02 -29.17 16.83
CA SER A 236 14.04 -28.23 17.96
C SER A 236 12.76 -27.40 18.16
N GLY A 237 11.89 -27.29 17.15
CA GLY A 237 10.61 -26.57 17.22
C GLY A 237 9.46 -27.27 16.50
N ASP A 238 8.34 -26.56 16.32
CA ASP A 238 7.09 -27.10 15.75
C ASP A 238 7.14 -27.36 14.24
N TRP A 239 8.17 -26.86 13.55
CA TRP A 239 8.48 -27.21 12.17
C TRP A 239 9.82 -27.93 12.10
N VAL A 240 9.80 -29.14 11.56
CA VAL A 240 10.92 -30.08 11.53
C VAL A 240 11.68 -29.91 10.22
N GLN A 241 13.01 -29.78 10.25
CA GLN A 241 13.79 -29.90 9.02
C GLN A 241 14.02 -31.37 8.70
N ILE A 242 13.69 -31.76 7.47
CA ILE A 242 13.74 -33.14 7.01
C ILE A 242 14.58 -33.31 5.74
N GLN A 243 14.99 -34.54 5.48
CA GLN A 243 15.53 -35.00 4.19
C GLN A 243 14.80 -36.27 3.73
N THR A 244 14.32 -36.28 2.49
CA THR A 244 13.75 -37.48 1.85
C THR A 244 14.84 -38.42 1.36
N SER A 245 14.50 -39.68 1.08
CA SER A 245 15.44 -40.71 0.63
C SER A 245 16.09 -40.44 -0.74
N ASP A 246 15.51 -39.57 -1.56
CA ASP A 246 16.09 -39.05 -2.80
C ASP A 246 16.95 -37.79 -2.60
N GLY A 247 17.21 -37.41 -1.35
CA GLY A 247 18.14 -36.36 -0.95
C GLY A 247 17.57 -34.95 -0.85
N LYS A 248 16.31 -34.71 -1.25
CA LYS A 248 15.69 -33.38 -1.16
C LYS A 248 15.46 -32.97 0.30
N LYS A 249 15.57 -31.67 0.59
CA LYS A 249 15.44 -31.09 1.94
C LYS A 249 14.35 -30.02 2.00
N GLY A 250 13.81 -29.79 3.20
CA GLY A 250 12.89 -28.70 3.50
C GLY A 250 12.26 -28.86 4.89
N TYR A 251 11.25 -28.06 5.19
CA TYR A 251 10.58 -28.02 6.49
C TYR A 251 9.11 -28.45 6.41
N CYS A 252 8.60 -29.14 7.42
CA CYS A 252 7.17 -29.45 7.55
C CYS A 252 6.73 -29.53 9.03
N SER A 253 5.44 -29.33 9.29
CA SER A 253 4.91 -29.28 10.67
C SER A 253 5.08 -30.62 11.40
N LYS A 254 5.52 -30.54 12.66
CA LYS A 254 5.87 -31.67 13.53
C LYS A 254 4.67 -32.53 13.91
N GLU A 255 3.47 -31.92 13.97
CA GLU A 255 2.21 -32.63 14.23
C GLU A 255 1.93 -33.75 13.20
N PHE A 256 2.44 -33.59 11.97
CA PHE A 256 2.24 -34.52 10.87
C PHE A 256 3.37 -35.54 10.68
N LEU A 257 4.28 -35.65 11.67
CA LEU A 257 5.43 -36.57 11.67
C LEU A 257 5.44 -37.42 12.95
N ASP A 258 5.29 -38.73 12.80
CA ASP A 258 5.51 -39.73 13.86
C ASP A 258 7.02 -40.01 13.96
N ILE A 259 7.71 -39.29 14.86
CA ILE A 259 9.17 -39.34 15.05
C ILE A 259 9.54 -40.40 16.10
N LYS A 260 10.51 -41.27 15.76
CA LYS A 260 10.94 -42.38 16.63
C LYS A 260 12.47 -42.40 16.79
N ASP A 261 12.91 -42.26 18.05
CA ASP A 261 14.29 -42.43 18.46
C ASP A 261 14.63 -43.92 18.61
N THR A 262 15.35 -44.51 17.64
CA THR A 262 15.95 -45.85 17.83
C THR A 262 17.21 -46.04 16.96
N ALA A 263 18.23 -46.70 17.53
CA ALA A 263 19.50 -46.98 16.87
C ALA A 263 19.40 -48.10 15.80
N ALA A 264 20.38 -48.14 14.89
CA ALA A 264 20.35 -48.97 13.69
C ALA A 264 20.83 -50.43 13.85
N GLN A 265 20.29 -51.34 13.03
CA GLN A 265 21.03 -52.48 12.45
C GLN A 265 20.33 -53.05 11.19
N THR A 266 20.98 -54.04 10.53
CA THR A 266 20.84 -54.39 9.11
C THR A 266 20.03 -55.69 8.80
N PRO A 267 19.56 -55.89 7.53
CA PRO A 267 18.79 -57.07 7.05
C PRO A 267 19.68 -58.35 6.86
N PRO A 268 19.17 -59.57 6.48
CA PRO A 268 17.91 -59.90 5.75
C PRO A 268 17.13 -61.21 6.14
N GLU A 269 16.17 -61.59 5.28
CA GLU A 269 15.60 -62.94 4.99
C GLU A 269 14.34 -63.55 5.72
N THR A 270 13.20 -63.48 5.00
CA THR A 270 12.24 -64.56 4.58
C THR A 270 11.34 -65.36 5.60
N PRO A 271 10.21 -65.98 5.14
CA PRO A 271 9.03 -66.34 5.98
C PRO A 271 8.87 -67.86 6.27
N PRO A 272 7.78 -68.33 6.94
CA PRO A 272 6.64 -68.93 6.17
C PRO A 272 5.23 -69.00 6.84
N GLN A 273 4.17 -69.14 5.99
CA GLN A 273 2.97 -70.04 6.15
C GLN A 273 1.98 -69.86 7.35
N ASN A 274 0.67 -70.19 7.30
CA ASN A 274 -0.32 -70.50 6.24
C ASN A 274 -1.75 -70.55 6.87
N ASN A 275 -2.83 -70.41 6.08
CA ASN A 275 -3.82 -71.50 5.91
C ASN A 275 -4.90 -71.18 4.84
N ASN A 276 -4.80 -71.91 3.73
CA ASN A 276 -5.70 -71.99 2.58
C ASN A 276 -7.14 -72.44 2.93
N THR A 277 -8.12 -72.15 2.07
CA THR A 277 -8.93 -73.19 1.38
C THR A 277 -9.53 -72.58 0.10
N ASP A 278 -9.59 -73.37 -0.98
CA ASP A 278 -9.86 -72.92 -2.34
C ASP A 278 -11.33 -72.55 -2.65
N SER A 279 -11.52 -71.59 -3.55
CA SER A 279 -12.63 -71.63 -4.51
C SER A 279 -12.12 -71.25 -5.90
N ASN A 280 -12.37 -72.09 -6.91
CA ASN A 280 -11.86 -71.89 -8.27
C ASN A 280 -12.70 -70.85 -9.04
N LYS A 281 -12.68 -69.60 -8.59
CA LYS A 281 -13.19 -68.44 -9.32
C LYS A 281 -12.09 -67.88 -10.22
N THR A 282 -12.41 -67.62 -11.48
CA THR A 282 -11.54 -66.84 -12.38
C THR A 282 -12.17 -65.48 -12.67
N GLY A 283 -11.32 -64.47 -12.87
CA GLY A 283 -11.72 -63.13 -13.27
C GLY A 283 -10.95 -62.66 -14.49
N THR A 284 -11.66 -62.06 -15.44
CA THR A 284 -11.07 -61.46 -16.64
C THR A 284 -11.07 -59.95 -16.52
N VAL A 285 -9.91 -59.31 -16.75
CA VAL A 285 -9.78 -57.85 -16.67
C VAL A 285 -10.58 -57.18 -17.79
N ASN A 286 -11.50 -56.27 -17.44
CA ASN A 286 -12.38 -55.60 -18.41
C ASN A 286 -11.97 -54.15 -18.73
N ALA A 287 -11.06 -53.55 -17.95
CA ALA A 287 -10.47 -52.24 -18.21
C ALA A 287 -9.16 -52.33 -19.02
N ASP A 288 -8.84 -51.30 -19.81
CA ASP A 288 -7.67 -51.23 -20.71
C ASP A 288 -6.35 -51.59 -19.99
N VAL A 289 -6.15 -51.03 -18.78
CA VAL A 289 -5.07 -51.37 -17.85
C VAL A 289 -5.62 -51.37 -16.41
N LEU A 290 -5.52 -52.50 -15.71
CA LEU A 290 -5.90 -52.64 -14.30
C LEU A 290 -4.67 -52.61 -13.38
N ASN A 291 -4.71 -51.74 -12.38
CA ASN A 291 -3.70 -51.62 -11.32
C ASN A 291 -3.93 -52.68 -10.23
N VAL A 292 -2.92 -53.53 -9.99
CA VAL A 292 -2.91 -54.52 -8.89
C VAL A 292 -2.02 -54.01 -7.76
N ARG A 293 -2.58 -53.95 -6.55
CA ARG A 293 -2.04 -53.26 -5.37
C ARG A 293 -1.65 -54.22 -4.24
N SER A 294 -0.91 -53.73 -3.26
CA SER A 294 -0.49 -54.52 -2.09
C SER A 294 -1.59 -54.84 -1.07
N GLY A 295 -2.75 -54.17 -1.14
CA GLY A 295 -3.86 -54.31 -0.19
C GLY A 295 -5.20 -53.85 -0.77
N GLY A 296 -6.30 -54.24 -0.13
CA GLY A 296 -7.67 -54.02 -0.61
C GLY A 296 -8.16 -52.57 -0.49
N GLY A 297 -7.66 -51.68 -1.34
CA GLY A 297 -8.11 -50.29 -1.41
C GLY A 297 -7.31 -49.44 -2.39
N ALA A 298 -7.89 -48.32 -2.84
CA ALA A 298 -7.26 -47.42 -3.81
C ALA A 298 -5.95 -46.77 -3.30
N ASN A 299 -5.77 -46.70 -1.98
CA ASN A 299 -4.64 -46.03 -1.33
C ASN A 299 -3.40 -46.93 -1.21
N TYR A 300 -3.53 -48.25 -1.40
CA TYR A 300 -2.41 -49.18 -1.37
C TYR A 300 -1.54 -49.05 -2.63
N GLY A 301 -0.22 -49.17 -2.49
CA GLY A 301 0.71 -49.03 -3.62
C GLY A 301 0.45 -50.05 -4.73
N VAL A 302 0.42 -49.58 -5.98
CA VAL A 302 0.37 -50.45 -7.18
C VAL A 302 1.68 -51.21 -7.28
N GLN A 303 1.63 -52.54 -7.27
CA GLN A 303 2.81 -53.40 -7.44
C GLN A 303 3.07 -53.72 -8.90
N PHE A 304 2.03 -53.92 -9.70
CA PHE A 304 2.09 -54.15 -11.15
C PHE A 304 0.73 -53.87 -11.79
N THR A 305 0.68 -53.91 -13.12
CA THR A 305 -0.53 -53.74 -13.92
C THR A 305 -0.84 -54.97 -14.76
N LEU A 306 -2.11 -55.11 -15.16
CA LEU A 306 -2.60 -56.15 -16.06
C LEU A 306 -3.36 -55.50 -17.22
N ALA A 307 -3.19 -55.99 -18.44
CA ALA A 307 -3.90 -55.48 -19.61
C ALA A 307 -5.33 -56.07 -19.70
N GLN A 308 -6.21 -55.40 -20.43
CA GLN A 308 -7.55 -55.89 -20.77
C GLN A 308 -7.52 -57.32 -21.35
N GLY A 309 -8.50 -58.13 -20.99
CA GLY A 309 -8.59 -59.53 -21.39
C GLY A 309 -7.67 -60.49 -20.62
N THR A 310 -6.79 -60.01 -19.74
CA THR A 310 -5.95 -60.90 -18.90
C THR A 310 -6.82 -61.67 -17.91
N GLU A 311 -6.63 -62.98 -17.82
CA GLU A 311 -7.28 -63.83 -16.81
C GLU A 311 -6.42 -63.99 -15.55
N VAL A 312 -7.08 -63.98 -14.39
CA VAL A 312 -6.48 -64.23 -13.07
C VAL A 312 -7.34 -65.17 -12.23
N THR A 313 -6.71 -65.91 -11.33
CA THR A 313 -7.42 -66.66 -10.28
C THR A 313 -7.81 -65.70 -9.17
N VAL A 314 -9.06 -65.77 -8.71
CA VAL A 314 -9.54 -65.00 -7.57
C VAL A 314 -9.29 -65.79 -6.29
N LEU A 315 -8.66 -65.16 -5.30
CA LEU A 315 -8.36 -65.75 -3.98
C LEU A 315 -9.37 -65.33 -2.92
N ASP A 316 -9.81 -64.06 -2.96
CA ASP A 316 -10.84 -63.50 -2.10
C ASP A 316 -11.62 -62.42 -2.84
N ASP A 317 -12.95 -62.50 -2.87
CA ASP A 317 -13.85 -61.51 -3.44
C ASP A 317 -14.91 -61.01 -2.44
N SER A 318 -14.67 -61.12 -1.12
CA SER A 318 -15.67 -60.78 -0.10
C SER A 318 -16.01 -59.29 0.01
N GLY A 319 -15.21 -58.39 -0.56
CA GLY A 319 -15.44 -56.94 -0.55
C GLY A 319 -15.21 -56.27 -1.91
N ASP A 320 -15.21 -54.93 -1.93
CA ASP A 320 -15.08 -54.13 -3.15
C ASP A 320 -13.69 -54.20 -3.81
N TRP A 321 -12.70 -54.75 -3.08
CA TRP A 321 -11.36 -55.03 -3.59
C TRP A 321 -11.09 -56.54 -3.49
N VAL A 322 -10.79 -57.13 -4.65
CA VAL A 322 -10.62 -58.57 -4.84
C VAL A 322 -9.15 -58.92 -4.74
N GLN A 323 -8.79 -59.91 -3.92
CA GLN A 323 -7.45 -60.49 -3.96
C GLN A 323 -7.36 -61.48 -5.12
N ILE A 324 -6.37 -61.32 -5.98
CA ILE A 324 -6.14 -62.15 -7.16
C ILE A 324 -4.72 -62.73 -7.20
N LYS A 325 -4.54 -63.72 -8.07
CA LYS A 325 -3.27 -64.36 -8.40
C LYS A 325 -3.15 -64.53 -9.92
N THR A 326 -2.02 -64.10 -10.49
CA THR A 326 -1.73 -64.30 -11.92
C THR A 326 -1.26 -65.74 -12.20
N SER A 327 -1.27 -66.14 -13.48
CA SER A 327 -0.69 -67.41 -13.93
C SER A 327 0.82 -67.55 -13.64
N GLU A 328 1.53 -66.43 -13.56
CA GLU A 328 2.94 -66.36 -13.09
C GLU A 328 3.09 -66.53 -11.56
N GLY A 329 1.97 -66.62 -10.82
CA GLY A 329 1.94 -66.83 -9.38
C GLY A 329 1.99 -65.58 -8.51
N LYS A 330 2.07 -64.37 -9.09
CA LYS A 330 2.09 -63.08 -8.37
C LYS A 330 0.71 -62.77 -7.79
N THR A 331 0.66 -62.29 -6.54
CA THR A 331 -0.59 -62.02 -5.80
C THR A 331 -0.73 -60.54 -5.44
N GLY A 332 -1.95 -60.02 -5.46
CA GLY A 332 -2.27 -58.66 -5.01
C GLY A 332 -3.78 -58.37 -5.07
N TYR A 333 -4.19 -57.14 -4.77
CA TYR A 333 -5.59 -56.72 -4.71
C TYR A 333 -5.93 -55.70 -5.79
N CYS A 334 -7.13 -55.78 -6.38
CA CYS A 334 -7.62 -54.81 -7.37
C CYS A 334 -9.14 -54.59 -7.23
N SER A 335 -9.65 -53.45 -7.71
CA SER A 335 -11.07 -53.11 -7.55
C SER A 335 -11.97 -54.09 -8.31
N LYS A 336 -13.04 -54.53 -7.66
CA LYS A 336 -13.99 -55.53 -8.17
C LYS A 336 -14.73 -55.04 -9.43
N GLU A 337 -14.88 -53.73 -9.58
CA GLU A 337 -15.55 -53.09 -10.72
C GLU A 337 -14.85 -53.36 -12.07
N TYR A 338 -13.53 -53.62 -12.05
CA TYR A 338 -12.72 -53.81 -13.26
C TYR A 338 -12.42 -55.29 -13.59
N LEU A 339 -13.08 -56.23 -12.90
CA LEU A 339 -12.91 -57.67 -13.07
C LEU A 339 -14.26 -58.38 -13.30
N THR A 340 -14.40 -58.97 -14.47
CA THR A 340 -15.55 -59.83 -14.79
C THR A 340 -15.29 -61.24 -14.24
N ILE A 341 -15.81 -61.53 -13.03
CA ILE A 341 -15.63 -62.82 -12.35
C ILE A 341 -16.68 -63.84 -12.82
N SER A 342 -16.25 -65.03 -13.22
CA SER A 342 -17.13 -66.14 -13.66
C SER A 342 -16.92 -67.40 -12.82
N GLY A 343 -17.93 -67.80 -12.04
CA GLY A 343 -17.89 -69.06 -11.27
C GLY A 343 -18.97 -69.21 -10.19
N GLY A 344 -20.18 -69.65 -10.59
CA GLY A 344 -21.28 -70.09 -9.69
C GLY A 344 -22.08 -68.94 -9.03
N SER A 345 -23.27 -68.53 -9.51
CA SER A 345 -24.57 -69.25 -9.51
C SER A 345 -25.12 -69.49 -8.08
N SER A 346 -26.00 -68.61 -7.57
CA SER A 346 -27.49 -68.68 -7.63
C SER A 346 -28.11 -69.65 -6.60
N SER A 347 -29.31 -69.48 -6.05
CA SER A 347 -30.54 -68.76 -6.46
C SER A 347 -31.30 -68.23 -5.19
N ASP A 348 -32.53 -67.68 -5.17
CA ASP A 348 -33.68 -67.81 -6.08
C ASP A 348 -34.72 -66.65 -6.02
N SER A 349 -35.36 -66.41 -7.17
CA SER A 349 -36.79 -66.07 -7.47
C SER A 349 -37.72 -65.41 -6.42
N SER A 350 -38.72 -64.59 -6.78
CA SER A 350 -39.15 -63.87 -8.00
C SER A 350 -40.36 -62.96 -7.61
N SER A 351 -41.02 -62.11 -8.41
CA SER A 351 -41.01 -61.73 -9.85
C SER A 351 -41.16 -60.17 -9.94
N SER A 352 -41.71 -59.45 -10.93
CA SER A 352 -42.45 -59.69 -12.20
C SER A 352 -42.46 -58.41 -13.07
N ASP A 353 -42.94 -58.48 -14.32
CA ASP A 353 -43.06 -57.37 -15.27
C ASP A 353 -44.32 -56.48 -15.07
N SER A 354 -44.17 -55.15 -15.20
CA SER A 354 -45.15 -54.20 -15.79
C SER A 354 -44.63 -52.75 -15.71
N GLY A 355 -44.83 -51.96 -16.77
CA GLY A 355 -44.32 -50.59 -16.87
C GLY A 355 -45.14 -49.51 -16.15
N SER A 356 -44.45 -48.44 -15.74
CA SER A 356 -45.01 -47.16 -15.27
C SER A 356 -44.11 -46.03 -15.83
N PRO A 357 -44.65 -44.88 -16.28
CA PRO A 357 -43.85 -43.87 -16.98
C PRO A 357 -42.81 -43.24 -16.05
N GLN A 358 -41.53 -43.40 -16.37
CA GLN A 358 -40.47 -42.70 -15.67
C GLN A 358 -40.51 -41.21 -16.02
N LYS A 359 -40.37 -40.34 -15.02
CA LYS A 359 -40.10 -38.91 -15.23
C LYS A 359 -38.81 -38.76 -16.04
N THR A 360 -38.85 -37.95 -17.10
CA THR A 360 -37.63 -37.51 -17.80
C THR A 360 -37.29 -36.09 -17.39
N GLY A 361 -36.02 -35.73 -17.49
CA GLY A 361 -35.53 -34.37 -17.30
C GLY A 361 -34.64 -33.97 -18.47
N THR A 362 -34.81 -32.77 -18.99
CA THR A 362 -33.97 -32.21 -20.04
C THR A 362 -33.07 -31.14 -19.42
N VAL A 363 -31.76 -31.26 -19.63
CA VAL A 363 -30.78 -30.27 -19.12
C VAL A 363 -30.98 -28.93 -19.82
N ASN A 364 -31.21 -27.86 -19.05
CA ASN A 364 -31.46 -26.51 -19.58
C ASN A 364 -30.22 -25.58 -19.51
N ALA A 365 -29.16 -25.98 -18.81
CA ALA A 365 -27.88 -25.27 -18.71
C ALA A 365 -26.82 -25.82 -19.67
N ASP A 366 -25.91 -24.96 -20.13
CA ASP A 366 -24.87 -25.26 -21.12
C ASP A 366 -24.04 -26.52 -20.78
N VAL A 367 -23.59 -26.62 -19.52
CA VAL A 367 -22.82 -27.74 -18.97
C VAL A 367 -23.25 -28.03 -17.53
N LEU A 368 -24.13 -29.01 -17.33
CA LEU A 368 -24.59 -29.44 -16.00
C LEU A 368 -23.60 -30.42 -15.36
N ASN A 369 -23.04 -30.02 -14.21
CA ASN A 369 -22.18 -30.86 -13.39
C ASN A 369 -22.98 -31.94 -12.64
N VAL A 370 -22.71 -33.21 -12.92
CA VAL A 370 -23.29 -34.37 -12.21
C VAL A 370 -22.29 -34.88 -11.18
N ARG A 371 -22.70 -34.94 -9.91
CA ARG A 371 -21.87 -35.17 -8.73
C ARG A 371 -22.19 -36.51 -8.05
N SER A 372 -21.28 -36.97 -7.21
CA SER A 372 -21.43 -38.22 -6.43
C SER A 372 -22.47 -38.15 -5.30
N GLY A 373 -22.99 -36.97 -4.96
CA GLY A 373 -23.99 -36.77 -3.90
C GLY A 373 -24.73 -35.44 -4.06
N GLY A 374 -25.88 -35.32 -3.38
CA GLY A 374 -26.73 -34.13 -3.43
C GLY A 374 -26.16 -32.95 -2.66
N GLY A 375 -25.32 -32.14 -3.32
CA GLY A 375 -24.77 -30.91 -2.77
C GLY A 375 -23.55 -30.39 -3.54
N ALA A 376 -23.30 -29.09 -3.49
CA ALA A 376 -22.19 -28.45 -4.20
C ALA A 376 -20.80 -28.94 -3.77
N ASN A 377 -20.68 -29.51 -2.57
CA ASN A 377 -19.42 -29.99 -1.99
C ASN A 377 -19.02 -31.41 -2.46
N TYR A 378 -19.90 -32.14 -3.16
CA TYR A 378 -19.59 -33.46 -3.69
C TYR A 378 -18.80 -33.37 -5.00
N GLY A 379 -17.89 -34.33 -5.23
CA GLY A 379 -17.06 -34.35 -6.44
C GLY A 379 -17.89 -34.52 -7.72
N VAL A 380 -17.56 -33.74 -8.76
CA VAL A 380 -18.14 -33.90 -10.11
C VAL A 380 -17.60 -35.19 -10.72
N GLN A 381 -18.50 -36.09 -11.12
CA GLN A 381 -18.14 -37.35 -11.78
C GLN A 381 -18.09 -37.20 -13.30
N PHE A 382 -19.02 -36.42 -13.87
CA PHE A 382 -19.07 -36.08 -15.29
C PHE A 382 -19.98 -34.86 -15.50
N THR A 383 -20.03 -34.34 -16.71
CA THR A 383 -20.94 -33.27 -17.11
C THR A 383 -21.93 -33.73 -18.18
N LEU A 384 -23.04 -33.01 -18.31
CA LEU A 384 -24.05 -33.19 -19.35
C LEU A 384 -24.21 -31.86 -20.10
N ALA A 385 -24.29 -31.92 -21.43
CA ALA A 385 -24.54 -30.74 -22.24
C ALA A 385 -26.02 -30.35 -22.23
N GLN A 386 -26.31 -29.08 -22.52
CA GLN A 386 -27.68 -28.57 -22.73
C GLN A 386 -28.47 -29.45 -23.73
N GLY A 387 -29.77 -29.61 -23.49
CA GLY A 387 -30.64 -30.47 -24.28
C GLY A 387 -30.49 -31.97 -24.03
N THR A 388 -29.53 -32.42 -23.21
CA THR A 388 -29.40 -33.85 -22.87
C THR A 388 -30.61 -34.32 -22.06
N GLU A 389 -31.27 -35.37 -22.53
CA GLU A 389 -32.33 -36.05 -21.76
C GLU A 389 -31.76 -37.08 -20.78
N VAL A 390 -32.32 -37.11 -19.58
CA VAL A 390 -32.01 -38.08 -18.52
C VAL A 390 -33.30 -38.62 -17.89
N THR A 391 -33.23 -39.84 -17.38
CA THR A 391 -34.26 -40.41 -16.50
C THR A 391 -34.08 -39.85 -15.10
N VAL A 392 -35.15 -39.33 -14.50
CA VAL A 392 -35.15 -38.90 -13.09
C VAL A 392 -35.43 -40.12 -12.20
N LEU A 393 -34.58 -40.32 -11.20
CA LEU A 393 -34.69 -41.40 -10.21
C LEU A 393 -35.27 -40.91 -8.88
N ASP A 394 -34.89 -39.71 -8.44
CA ASP A 394 -35.41 -39.03 -7.25
C ASP A 394 -35.38 -37.51 -7.47
N ASP A 395 -36.52 -36.84 -7.29
CA ASP A 395 -36.68 -35.38 -7.36
C ASP A 395 -37.23 -34.77 -6.06
N SER A 396 -37.09 -35.46 -4.92
CA SER A 396 -37.67 -35.06 -3.62
C SER A 396 -37.03 -33.83 -2.96
N GLY A 397 -35.84 -33.41 -3.38
CA GLY A 397 -35.13 -32.22 -2.87
C GLY A 397 -34.51 -31.37 -3.97
N ASP A 398 -33.68 -30.39 -3.57
CA ASP A 398 -33.05 -29.41 -4.49
C ASP A 398 -31.94 -30.01 -5.37
N TRP A 399 -31.47 -31.22 -5.02
CA TRP A 399 -30.54 -32.01 -5.83
C TRP A 399 -31.25 -33.28 -6.31
N VAL A 400 -31.41 -33.40 -7.62
CA VAL A 400 -32.12 -34.50 -8.30
C VAL A 400 -31.13 -35.63 -8.58
N GLN A 401 -31.51 -36.88 -8.27
CA GLN A 401 -30.78 -38.04 -8.73
C GLN A 401 -31.25 -38.42 -10.14
N ILE A 402 -30.32 -38.52 -11.09
CA ILE A 402 -30.61 -38.82 -12.49
C ILE A 402 -29.86 -40.04 -13.01
N LYS A 403 -30.30 -40.56 -14.15
CA LYS A 403 -29.65 -41.61 -14.93
C LYS A 403 -29.62 -41.24 -16.41
N THR A 404 -28.45 -41.35 -17.05
CA THR A 404 -28.31 -41.08 -18.49
C THR A 404 -28.76 -42.26 -19.35
N SER A 405 -29.00 -42.02 -20.64
CA SER A 405 -29.22 -43.08 -21.64
C SER A 405 -28.05 -44.07 -21.73
N ALA A 406 -26.82 -43.63 -21.43
CA ALA A 406 -25.63 -44.47 -21.29
C ALA A 406 -25.54 -45.20 -19.92
N GLY A 407 -26.60 -45.18 -19.12
CA GLY A 407 -26.74 -45.94 -17.88
C GLY A 407 -26.07 -45.33 -16.63
N ARG A 408 -25.31 -44.23 -16.76
CA ARG A 408 -24.58 -43.59 -15.65
C ARG A 408 -25.53 -42.84 -14.72
N THR A 409 -25.29 -42.90 -13.41
CA THR A 409 -26.14 -42.27 -12.37
C THR A 409 -25.37 -41.26 -11.53
N GLY A 410 -26.03 -40.19 -11.09
CA GLY A 410 -25.47 -39.20 -10.17
C GLY A 410 -26.45 -38.09 -9.81
N TYR A 411 -26.00 -37.07 -9.08
CA TYR A 411 -26.83 -35.97 -8.55
C TYR A 411 -26.50 -34.63 -9.20
N CYS A 412 -27.50 -33.80 -9.49
CA CYS A 412 -27.33 -32.45 -10.02
C CYS A 412 -28.43 -31.50 -9.51
N SER A 413 -28.18 -30.18 -9.55
CA SER A 413 -29.15 -29.20 -9.04
C SER A 413 -30.42 -29.15 -9.88
N LYS A 414 -31.57 -29.06 -9.20
CA LYS A 414 -32.92 -29.10 -9.78
C LYS A 414 -33.24 -27.90 -10.67
N GLU A 415 -32.62 -26.76 -10.40
CA GLU A 415 -32.77 -25.53 -11.20
C GLU A 415 -32.34 -25.71 -12.67
N PHE A 416 -31.37 -26.61 -12.92
CA PHE A 416 -30.79 -26.85 -14.25
C PHE A 416 -31.45 -28.01 -15.03
N LEU A 417 -32.63 -28.48 -14.59
CA LEU A 417 -33.35 -29.62 -15.17
C LEU A 417 -34.85 -29.32 -15.35
N THR A 418 -35.30 -29.30 -16.61
CA THR A 418 -36.72 -29.22 -16.95
C THR A 418 -37.34 -30.62 -16.90
N ILE A 419 -38.05 -30.95 -15.82
CA ILE A 419 -38.63 -32.29 -15.60
C ILE A 419 -40.02 -32.41 -16.26
N SER A 420 -40.24 -33.47 -17.03
CA SER A 420 -41.52 -33.80 -17.68
C SER A 420 -42.02 -35.19 -17.27
N GLY A 421 -43.26 -35.27 -16.77
CA GLY A 421 -43.94 -36.53 -16.44
C GLY A 421 -44.91 -36.42 -15.27
N GLY A 422 -46.17 -36.04 -15.55
CA GLY A 422 -47.28 -36.04 -14.58
C GLY A 422 -48.18 -34.80 -14.65
N SER A 423 -49.31 -34.90 -15.37
CA SER A 423 -50.35 -33.85 -15.52
C SER A 423 -51.17 -33.67 -14.23
N SER A 424 -52.03 -32.66 -14.04
CA SER A 424 -52.72 -31.68 -14.93
C SER A 424 -52.96 -30.35 -14.16
N SER A 425 -53.46 -29.23 -14.69
CA SER A 425 -54.42 -28.94 -15.79
C SER A 425 -54.25 -27.47 -16.31
N ASP A 426 -54.25 -27.17 -17.62
CA ASP A 426 -55.41 -26.91 -18.52
C ASP A 426 -56.06 -25.51 -18.28
N SER A 427 -56.38 -24.62 -19.26
CA SER A 427 -56.57 -24.76 -20.73
C SER A 427 -56.24 -23.51 -21.58
N GLY A 428 -55.85 -23.72 -22.86
CA GLY A 428 -56.28 -22.98 -24.09
C GLY A 428 -55.89 -21.50 -24.34
N SER A 429 -55.90 -20.97 -25.58
CA SER A 429 -56.02 -21.60 -26.92
C SER A 429 -55.63 -20.63 -28.08
N SER A 430 -54.99 -21.19 -29.14
CA SER A 430 -55.05 -20.83 -30.58
C SER A 430 -54.83 -19.40 -31.13
N ASP A 431 -53.86 -19.31 -32.06
CA ASP A 431 -53.73 -18.38 -33.23
C ASP A 431 -53.66 -16.85 -32.99
N ASN A 432 -53.10 -16.01 -33.87
CA ASN A 432 -52.64 -16.17 -35.27
C ASN A 432 -51.40 -15.28 -35.55
N GLY A 433 -50.66 -15.52 -36.63
CA GLY A 433 -49.39 -14.80 -36.92
C GLY A 433 -49.46 -13.67 -37.96
N ASN A 434 -48.55 -12.69 -37.86
CA ASN A 434 -47.99 -11.94 -39.00
C ASN A 434 -46.66 -11.23 -38.63
N SER A 435 -45.89 -10.79 -39.63
CA SER A 435 -44.58 -10.15 -39.52
C SER A 435 -44.63 -8.60 -39.56
N GLY A 436 -43.63 -7.96 -38.95
CA GLY A 436 -43.14 -6.63 -39.36
C GLY A 436 -42.99 -5.57 -38.26
N GLY A 437 -41.81 -4.96 -38.14
CA GLY A 437 -41.59 -3.72 -37.37
C GLY A 437 -40.41 -3.71 -36.39
N THR A 438 -39.19 -3.95 -36.84
CA THR A 438 -38.00 -3.94 -35.97
C THR A 438 -37.68 -2.55 -35.41
N ALA A 439 -37.70 -2.39 -34.09
CA ALA A 439 -37.01 -1.30 -33.41
C ALA A 439 -35.55 -1.72 -33.16
N THR A 440 -34.58 -1.01 -33.73
CA THR A 440 -33.15 -1.36 -33.62
C THR A 440 -32.57 -0.89 -32.30
N THR A 441 -32.31 -1.82 -31.39
CA THR A 441 -31.50 -1.56 -30.18
C THR A 441 -30.03 -1.43 -30.58
N THR A 442 -29.33 -0.41 -30.08
CA THR A 442 -27.88 -0.28 -30.25
C THR A 442 -27.18 -0.45 -28.89
N ALA A 443 -25.85 -0.58 -28.88
CA ALA A 443 -25.06 -0.69 -27.66
C ALA A 443 -23.67 -0.05 -27.84
N LYS A 444 -23.11 0.51 -26.78
CA LYS A 444 -21.71 0.95 -26.68
C LYS A 444 -20.88 -0.21 -26.13
N VAL A 445 -19.79 -0.58 -26.81
CA VAL A 445 -18.77 -1.51 -26.27
C VAL A 445 -18.04 -0.85 -25.11
N THR A 446 -17.76 -1.61 -24.05
CA THR A 446 -17.13 -1.13 -22.79
C THR A 446 -15.87 -1.91 -22.39
N ALA A 447 -15.21 -2.55 -23.36
CA ALA A 447 -13.94 -3.26 -23.16
C ALA A 447 -12.92 -2.84 -24.22
N ASP A 448 -11.68 -2.57 -23.80
CA ASP A 448 -10.56 -2.10 -24.64
C ASP A 448 -10.52 -2.78 -26.01
N VAL A 449 -10.64 -4.11 -26.02
CA VAL A 449 -10.76 -4.96 -27.21
C VAL A 449 -11.77 -6.08 -26.93
N LEU A 450 -13.01 -5.90 -27.40
CA LEU A 450 -14.04 -6.93 -27.37
C LEU A 450 -13.85 -7.92 -28.53
N ASN A 451 -13.72 -9.20 -28.19
CA ASN A 451 -13.64 -10.28 -29.18
C ASN A 451 -15.03 -10.64 -29.71
N VAL A 452 -15.23 -10.54 -31.02
CA VAL A 452 -16.49 -10.92 -31.70
C VAL A 452 -16.30 -12.25 -32.42
N ARG A 453 -17.23 -13.17 -32.22
CA ARG A 453 -17.05 -14.60 -32.49
C ARG A 453 -18.11 -15.19 -33.42
N SER A 454 -17.80 -16.36 -33.97
CA SER A 454 -18.71 -17.15 -34.81
C SER A 454 -19.92 -17.75 -34.08
N GLY A 455 -19.93 -17.72 -32.75
CA GLY A 455 -21.02 -18.20 -31.89
C GLY A 455 -20.93 -17.65 -30.47
N ASP A 456 -21.97 -17.85 -29.69
CA ASP A 456 -22.25 -17.24 -28.38
C ASP A 456 -21.51 -17.90 -27.21
N GLY A 457 -20.19 -18.08 -27.34
CA GLY A 457 -19.35 -18.65 -26.31
C GLY A 457 -17.86 -18.40 -26.51
N THR A 458 -17.07 -18.47 -25.43
CA THR A 458 -15.61 -18.24 -25.46
C THR A 458 -14.82 -19.35 -26.18
N ASN A 459 -15.48 -20.46 -26.50
CA ASN A 459 -15.00 -21.61 -27.28
C ASN A 459 -15.09 -21.42 -28.81
N TYR A 460 -15.85 -20.44 -29.30
CA TYR A 460 -15.98 -20.15 -30.73
C TYR A 460 -14.79 -19.36 -31.28
N SER A 461 -14.54 -19.44 -32.60
CA SER A 461 -13.49 -18.64 -33.25
C SER A 461 -13.72 -17.15 -33.03
N ILE A 462 -12.63 -16.40 -32.85
CA ILE A 462 -12.66 -14.94 -32.93
C ILE A 462 -12.60 -14.59 -34.41
N ASP A 463 -13.66 -13.98 -34.92
CA ASP A 463 -13.80 -13.66 -36.33
C ASP A 463 -13.29 -12.23 -36.60
N PHE A 464 -13.51 -11.32 -35.65
CA PHE A 464 -12.89 -9.98 -35.60
C PHE A 464 -12.93 -9.41 -34.17
N THR A 465 -12.38 -8.21 -33.97
CA THR A 465 -12.42 -7.49 -32.70
C THR A 465 -13.04 -6.10 -32.87
N VAL A 466 -13.62 -5.57 -31.79
CA VAL A 466 -14.22 -4.24 -31.73
C VAL A 466 -13.67 -3.53 -30.50
N SER A 467 -13.19 -2.29 -30.65
CA SER A 467 -12.58 -1.53 -29.55
C SER A 467 -13.62 -0.86 -28.65
N ASP A 468 -13.19 -0.45 -27.46
CA ASP A 468 -13.97 0.37 -26.52
C ASP A 468 -14.64 1.58 -27.20
N GLY A 469 -15.80 1.97 -26.68
CA GLY A 469 -16.59 3.10 -27.16
C GLY A 469 -17.31 2.88 -28.50
N THR A 470 -17.02 1.79 -29.23
CA THR A 470 -17.68 1.52 -30.52
C THR A 470 -19.17 1.27 -30.32
N VAL A 471 -20.00 1.95 -31.12
CA VAL A 471 -21.44 1.69 -31.15
C VAL A 471 -21.76 0.60 -32.18
N VAL A 472 -22.50 -0.41 -31.75
CA VAL A 472 -22.95 -1.55 -32.55
C VAL A 472 -24.48 -1.69 -32.50
N THR A 473 -25.09 -2.30 -33.51
CA THR A 473 -26.52 -2.68 -33.47
C THR A 473 -26.64 -4.04 -32.84
N VAL A 474 -27.52 -4.20 -31.84
CA VAL A 474 -27.84 -5.50 -31.24
C VAL A 474 -28.96 -6.13 -32.06
N LEU A 475 -28.62 -7.19 -32.79
CA LEU A 475 -29.56 -7.95 -33.63
C LEU A 475 -30.37 -8.97 -32.81
N GLU A 476 -29.76 -9.52 -31.76
CA GLU A 476 -30.32 -10.61 -30.94
C GLU A 476 -29.68 -10.54 -29.54
N GLN A 477 -30.47 -10.76 -28.48
CA GLN A 477 -29.99 -10.95 -27.11
C GLN A 477 -30.35 -12.37 -26.67
N LEU A 478 -29.38 -13.11 -26.15
CA LEU A 478 -29.51 -14.53 -25.84
C LEU A 478 -29.55 -14.75 -24.32
N PRO A 479 -30.38 -15.68 -23.81
CA PRO A 479 -30.41 -16.01 -22.37
C PRO A 479 -29.06 -16.49 -21.79
N SER A 480 -28.10 -16.86 -22.64
CA SER A 480 -26.71 -17.18 -22.28
C SER A 480 -25.88 -15.96 -21.84
N GLY A 481 -26.43 -14.74 -21.90
CA GLY A 481 -25.70 -13.50 -21.59
C GLY A 481 -24.86 -12.99 -22.75
N TRP A 482 -25.11 -13.46 -23.97
CA TRP A 482 -24.43 -13.04 -25.20
C TRP A 482 -25.39 -12.28 -26.12
N ALA A 483 -24.83 -11.39 -26.93
CA ALA A 483 -25.57 -10.67 -27.97
C ALA A 483 -24.98 -10.97 -29.35
N LYS A 484 -25.86 -11.08 -30.34
CA LYS A 484 -25.48 -10.99 -31.74
C LYS A 484 -25.47 -9.52 -32.15
N ILE A 485 -24.36 -9.04 -32.68
CA ILE A 485 -24.16 -7.65 -33.03
C ILE A 485 -23.91 -7.46 -34.53
N GLN A 486 -24.10 -6.23 -34.99
CA GLN A 486 -23.65 -5.73 -36.28
C GLN A 486 -22.88 -4.42 -36.12
N THR A 487 -21.73 -4.32 -36.78
CA THR A 487 -20.92 -3.10 -36.85
C THR A 487 -21.47 -2.12 -37.90
N ASN A 488 -21.02 -0.86 -37.86
CA ASN A 488 -21.39 0.13 -38.88
C ASN A 488 -20.82 -0.17 -40.28
N SER A 489 -19.86 -1.10 -40.41
CA SER A 489 -19.38 -1.65 -41.69
C SER A 489 -20.26 -2.79 -42.23
N GLY A 490 -21.18 -3.31 -41.41
CA GLY A 490 -22.12 -4.38 -41.75
C GLY A 490 -21.69 -5.78 -41.28
N ASP A 491 -20.51 -5.93 -40.70
CA ASP A 491 -19.98 -7.20 -40.20
C ASP A 491 -20.75 -7.67 -38.95
N THR A 492 -20.99 -8.99 -38.84
CA THR A 492 -21.84 -9.57 -37.79
C THR A 492 -21.15 -10.71 -37.06
N GLY A 493 -21.36 -10.80 -35.75
CA GLY A 493 -20.95 -11.94 -34.93
C GLY A 493 -21.48 -11.81 -33.50
N TYR A 494 -20.99 -12.66 -32.60
CA TYR A 494 -21.47 -12.76 -31.22
C TYR A 494 -20.43 -12.25 -30.22
N CYS A 495 -20.86 -11.54 -29.19
CA CYS A 495 -20.01 -11.10 -28.08
C CYS A 495 -20.79 -11.10 -26.74
N SER A 496 -20.07 -11.16 -25.62
CA SER A 496 -20.70 -11.17 -24.29
C SER A 496 -21.35 -9.82 -23.97
N MET A 497 -22.57 -9.84 -23.41
CA MET A 497 -23.30 -8.64 -23.01
C MET A 497 -22.70 -7.93 -21.80
N GLU A 498 -21.82 -8.59 -21.03
CA GLU A 498 -21.09 -7.95 -19.93
C GLU A 498 -20.20 -6.78 -20.40
N PHE A 499 -19.87 -6.76 -21.70
CA PHE A 499 -19.08 -5.71 -22.35
C PHE A 499 -19.91 -4.79 -23.26
N LEU A 500 -21.24 -4.80 -23.12
CA LEU A 500 -22.17 -3.99 -23.92
C LEU A 500 -23.13 -3.18 -23.02
N THR A 501 -23.04 -1.85 -23.11
CA THR A 501 -24.06 -0.95 -22.53
C THR A 501 -25.14 -0.66 -23.57
N LEU A 502 -26.37 -1.15 -23.36
CA LEU A 502 -27.50 -0.93 -24.27
C LEU A 502 -27.87 0.57 -24.36
N ILE A 503 -28.02 1.07 -25.58
CA ILE A 503 -28.49 2.41 -25.91
C ILE A 503 -29.93 2.29 -26.42
N ASN A 504 -30.88 2.69 -25.58
CA ASN A 504 -32.29 2.81 -25.97
C ASN A 504 -32.46 4.09 -26.82
N GLY A 505 -32.38 3.96 -28.14
CA GLY A 505 -32.40 5.09 -29.08
C GLY A 505 -33.69 5.92 -29.04
N GLY A 506 -33.58 7.24 -28.84
CA GLY A 506 -34.73 8.12 -28.62
C GLY A 506 -34.47 9.62 -28.70
N GLU A 507 -33.49 10.07 -29.49
CA GLU A 507 -33.34 11.49 -29.85
C GLU A 507 -34.18 11.83 -31.11
N SER A 508 -34.68 13.06 -31.35
CA SER A 508 -34.39 14.36 -30.75
C SER A 508 -35.59 15.33 -30.85
N THR A 509 -35.76 16.23 -29.87
CA THR A 509 -35.93 17.71 -30.03
C THR A 509 -36.34 18.36 -28.69
N PRO A 510 -35.89 19.60 -28.38
CA PRO A 510 -36.23 20.30 -27.13
C PRO A 510 -37.41 21.29 -27.28
N PRO A 511 -38.00 21.84 -26.19
CA PRO A 511 -37.89 21.44 -24.77
C PRO A 511 -39.25 21.25 -24.05
N ASP A 512 -39.29 20.40 -23.01
CA ASP A 512 -39.87 20.76 -21.69
C ASP A 512 -39.40 19.77 -20.61
N SER A 513 -39.86 19.97 -19.38
CA SER A 513 -39.34 19.41 -18.14
C SER A 513 -39.98 18.08 -17.74
N GLY A 514 -39.14 17.07 -17.48
CA GLY A 514 -39.48 15.98 -16.56
C GLY A 514 -39.76 14.60 -17.18
N SER A 515 -38.72 13.76 -17.21
CA SER A 515 -38.84 12.33 -16.90
C SER A 515 -37.47 11.81 -16.44
N ASN A 516 -37.35 11.42 -15.17
CA ASN A 516 -36.07 11.00 -14.59
C ASN A 516 -35.84 9.50 -14.79
N THR A 517 -34.66 9.12 -15.29
CA THR A 517 -33.95 7.94 -14.77
C THR A 517 -33.15 8.38 -13.55
N THR A 518 -33.83 8.50 -12.39
CA THR A 518 -33.23 9.04 -11.17
C THR A 518 -32.06 8.17 -10.71
N GLN A 519 -30.81 8.65 -10.85
CA GLN A 519 -29.72 8.12 -10.02
C GLN A 519 -30.13 8.30 -8.56
N LYS A 520 -30.23 7.20 -7.81
CA LYS A 520 -30.42 7.29 -6.37
C LYS A 520 -29.18 7.96 -5.78
N LEU A 521 -29.38 9.08 -5.09
CA LEU A 521 -28.29 9.81 -4.44
C LEU A 521 -28.37 9.61 -2.94
N GLY A 522 -27.21 9.50 -2.30
CA GLY A 522 -27.08 9.40 -0.85
C GLY A 522 -26.21 10.50 -0.27
N ILE A 523 -26.30 10.72 1.03
CA ILE A 523 -25.30 11.45 1.82
C ILE A 523 -24.82 10.61 3.00
N VAL A 524 -23.54 10.74 3.31
CA VAL A 524 -22.94 10.15 4.51
C VAL A 524 -23.43 10.89 5.76
N THR A 525 -23.95 10.18 6.76
CA THR A 525 -24.53 10.77 7.99
C THR A 525 -23.62 10.73 9.22
N GLY A 526 -22.43 10.11 9.11
CA GLY A 526 -21.40 10.08 10.17
C GLY A 526 -20.16 10.90 9.80
N SER A 527 -19.31 11.21 10.78
CA SER A 527 -18.13 12.07 10.57
C SER A 527 -16.96 11.41 9.83
N ASP A 528 -16.78 10.10 9.97
CA ASP A 528 -15.60 9.35 9.50
C ASP A 528 -16.00 7.92 9.07
N VAL A 529 -16.91 7.82 8.11
CA VAL A 529 -17.56 6.54 7.76
C VAL A 529 -16.76 5.79 6.70
N ARG A 530 -16.44 4.52 6.98
CA ARG A 530 -15.58 3.69 6.11
C ARG A 530 -16.34 3.23 4.86
N LEU A 531 -15.79 3.56 3.69
CA LEU A 531 -16.06 2.85 2.43
C LEU A 531 -15.18 1.60 2.42
N ARG A 532 -15.74 0.44 2.08
CA ARG A 532 -15.04 -0.85 2.07
C ARG A 532 -15.16 -1.56 0.73
N GLU A 533 -14.25 -2.50 0.46
CA GLU A 533 -14.26 -3.27 -0.79
C GLU A 533 -15.50 -4.17 -0.92
N GLY A 534 -15.98 -4.74 0.21
CA GLY A 534 -17.15 -5.60 0.26
C GLY A 534 -18.09 -5.32 1.45
N PRO A 535 -19.29 -5.91 1.45
CA PRO A 535 -20.33 -5.67 2.45
C PRO A 535 -20.05 -6.41 3.78
N GLY A 536 -19.09 -5.91 4.54
CA GLY A 536 -18.74 -6.49 5.84
C GLY A 536 -17.64 -5.71 6.56
N THR A 537 -17.59 -5.79 7.89
CA THR A 537 -16.56 -5.11 8.70
C THR A 537 -15.17 -5.73 8.60
N ASN A 538 -15.08 -6.90 7.97
CA ASN A 538 -13.88 -7.69 7.67
C ASN A 538 -13.21 -7.35 6.33
N TYR A 539 -13.88 -6.61 5.43
CA TYR A 539 -13.29 -6.19 4.15
C TYR A 539 -12.39 -4.96 4.33
N ASP A 540 -11.39 -4.82 3.47
CA ASP A 540 -10.45 -3.70 3.52
C ASP A 540 -11.14 -2.34 3.38
N ILE A 541 -10.55 -1.34 4.04
CA ILE A 541 -11.04 0.03 4.10
C ILE A 541 -10.46 0.78 2.91
N LEU A 542 -11.31 1.08 1.92
CA LEU A 542 -10.92 1.81 0.73
C LEU A 542 -10.66 3.30 1.01
N THR A 543 -11.46 3.89 1.91
CA THR A 543 -11.30 5.27 2.42
C THR A 543 -12.28 5.54 3.58
N THR A 544 -12.16 6.69 4.23
CA THR A 544 -13.13 7.24 5.21
C THR A 544 -13.77 8.50 4.66
N LEU A 545 -15.10 8.57 4.70
CA LEU A 545 -15.91 9.64 4.13
C LEU A 545 -16.55 10.51 5.21
N GLY A 546 -16.54 11.82 4.97
CA GLY A 546 -17.03 12.81 5.92
C GLY A 546 -18.54 13.02 5.89
N LEU A 547 -19.09 13.56 6.99
CA LEU A 547 -20.48 13.99 7.09
C LEU A 547 -20.89 14.85 5.88
N ASN A 548 -22.07 14.57 5.32
CA ASN A 548 -22.64 15.18 4.11
C ASN A 548 -21.87 14.89 2.79
N THR A 549 -20.93 13.94 2.77
CA THR A 549 -20.33 13.46 1.50
C THR A 549 -21.44 12.88 0.62
N GLN A 550 -21.64 13.46 -0.56
CA GLN A 550 -22.61 12.98 -1.55
C GLN A 550 -22.11 11.71 -2.24
N LEU A 551 -23.02 10.77 -2.46
CA LEU A 551 -22.80 9.44 -3.02
C LEU A 551 -23.79 9.18 -4.17
N VAL A 552 -23.37 8.42 -5.18
CA VAL A 552 -24.33 7.70 -6.05
C VAL A 552 -24.57 6.34 -5.42
N ILE A 553 -25.83 5.99 -5.16
CA ILE A 553 -26.23 4.67 -4.67
C ILE A 553 -26.34 3.75 -5.89
N LEU A 554 -25.43 2.78 -5.97
CA LEU A 554 -25.36 1.81 -7.06
C LEU A 554 -26.25 0.58 -6.79
N ASP A 555 -26.29 0.13 -5.54
CA ASP A 555 -27.08 -1.04 -5.14
C ASP A 555 -27.48 -0.97 -3.65
N THR A 556 -28.68 -1.46 -3.33
CA THR A 556 -29.24 -1.60 -1.98
C THR A 556 -29.72 -3.04 -1.71
N SER A 557 -29.32 -4.01 -2.53
CA SER A 557 -29.77 -5.41 -2.43
C SER A 557 -29.25 -6.15 -1.18
N THR A 558 -28.14 -5.68 -0.62
CA THR A 558 -27.45 -6.36 0.49
C THR A 558 -27.94 -5.85 1.84
N GLU A 559 -28.41 -6.74 2.70
CA GLU A 559 -28.93 -6.36 4.02
C GLU A 559 -27.84 -5.70 4.88
N GLY A 560 -28.12 -4.51 5.41
CA GLY A 560 -27.20 -3.71 6.22
C GLY A 560 -26.09 -2.97 5.44
N TRP A 561 -25.98 -3.14 4.12
CA TRP A 561 -24.90 -2.55 3.31
C TRP A 561 -25.39 -1.97 1.97
N VAL A 562 -25.02 -0.71 1.73
CA VAL A 562 -25.30 -0.01 0.47
C VAL A 562 -24.04 0.03 -0.37
N LYS A 563 -24.12 -0.40 -1.64
CA LYS A 563 -23.04 -0.18 -2.60
C LYS A 563 -23.15 1.23 -3.16
N VAL A 564 -22.05 1.97 -3.12
CA VAL A 564 -22.01 3.38 -3.50
C VAL A 564 -20.80 3.70 -4.36
N GLN A 565 -20.89 4.82 -5.07
CA GLN A 565 -19.80 5.46 -5.77
C GLN A 565 -19.57 6.86 -5.21
N THR A 566 -18.31 7.18 -4.91
CA THR A 566 -17.87 8.50 -4.46
C THR A 566 -17.48 9.39 -5.64
N SER A 567 -17.25 10.68 -5.36
CA SER A 567 -16.92 11.72 -6.35
C SER A 567 -15.76 11.35 -7.29
N ASN A 568 -14.74 10.66 -6.77
CA ASN A 568 -13.56 10.18 -7.51
C ASN A 568 -13.80 8.88 -8.31
N ASN A 569 -15.06 8.50 -8.56
CA ASN A 569 -15.52 7.25 -9.17
C ASN A 569 -15.17 5.95 -8.41
N GLN A 570 -14.52 6.03 -7.25
CA GLN A 570 -14.22 4.87 -6.40
C GLN A 570 -15.54 4.23 -5.94
N THR A 571 -15.68 2.92 -6.11
CA THR A 571 -16.87 2.17 -5.68
C THR A 571 -16.56 1.30 -4.48
N GLY A 572 -17.57 1.04 -3.65
CA GLY A 572 -17.43 0.20 -2.47
C GLY A 572 -18.75 0.10 -1.70
N TYR A 573 -18.69 -0.52 -0.53
CA TYR A 573 -19.84 -0.74 0.35
C TYR A 573 -19.72 0.09 1.63
N MET A 574 -20.84 0.64 2.08
CA MET A 574 -20.99 1.35 3.34
C MET A 574 -22.13 0.74 4.15
N CYS A 575 -22.04 0.75 5.47
CA CYS A 575 -23.15 0.32 6.32
C CYS A 575 -24.35 1.27 6.15
N SER A 576 -25.55 0.70 5.98
CA SER A 576 -26.78 1.43 5.63
C SER A 576 -27.14 2.55 6.61
N ASP A 577 -26.87 2.35 7.90
CA ASP A 577 -27.18 3.32 8.97
C ASP A 577 -26.46 4.67 8.77
N TYR A 578 -25.39 4.67 7.98
CA TYR A 578 -24.58 5.83 7.67
C TYR A 578 -24.85 6.45 6.28
N VAL A 579 -25.80 5.92 5.50
CA VAL A 579 -26.15 6.41 4.15
C VAL A 579 -27.62 6.81 4.13
N LYS A 580 -27.90 8.12 4.18
CA LYS A 580 -29.26 8.64 3.94
C LYS A 580 -29.46 8.83 2.44
N GLU A 581 -30.41 8.11 1.84
CA GLU A 581 -30.92 8.44 0.50
C GLU A 581 -31.58 9.84 0.52
N ILE A 582 -31.23 10.69 -0.45
CA ILE A 582 -31.68 12.08 -0.56
C ILE A 582 -32.55 12.32 -1.79
N SER A 583 -33.59 13.14 -1.61
CA SER A 583 -34.55 13.51 -2.64
C SER A 583 -34.51 15.01 -2.95
N ASP A 584 -35.05 15.40 -4.10
CA ASP A 584 -35.34 16.81 -4.45
C ASP A 584 -36.25 17.53 -3.42
N SER A 585 -36.94 16.77 -2.56
CA SER A 585 -37.82 17.25 -1.49
C SER A 585 -37.14 17.40 -0.12
N ASP A 586 -35.89 16.97 0.05
CA ASP A 586 -35.16 17.09 1.32
C ASP A 586 -34.56 18.50 1.49
N SER A 587 -34.95 19.20 2.56
CA SER A 587 -34.37 20.47 3.02
C SER A 587 -34.14 21.51 1.88
N ALA A 588 -35.15 21.78 1.06
CA ALA A 588 -35.05 22.74 -0.04
C ALA A 588 -34.57 24.13 0.39
N ALA A 589 -33.51 24.64 -0.24
CA ALA A 589 -32.97 25.97 0.05
C ALA A 589 -33.92 27.10 -0.41
N SER A 590 -33.96 28.20 0.34
CA SER A 590 -34.58 29.47 -0.06
C SER A 590 -33.70 30.32 -0.98
N ASP A 591 -32.39 30.05 -1.03
CA ASP A 591 -31.42 30.72 -1.90
C ASP A 591 -30.21 29.80 -2.16
N ILE A 592 -29.57 29.92 -3.33
CA ILE A 592 -28.40 29.15 -3.74
C ILE A 592 -27.46 29.98 -4.65
N SER A 593 -26.15 29.87 -4.42
CA SER A 593 -25.11 30.58 -5.16
C SER A 593 -23.89 29.70 -5.45
N LEU A 594 -23.07 30.08 -6.43
CA LEU A 594 -21.79 29.44 -6.78
C LEU A 594 -20.63 30.41 -6.63
N SER A 595 -19.44 29.88 -6.31
CA SER A 595 -18.19 30.64 -6.35
C SER A 595 -17.79 31.10 -7.76
N ASN A 596 -18.20 30.37 -8.80
CA ASN A 596 -17.82 30.60 -10.19
C ASN A 596 -19.01 30.32 -11.12
N ASN A 597 -19.27 31.20 -12.09
CA ASN A 597 -20.28 31.00 -13.15
C ASN A 597 -19.68 30.59 -14.50
N SER A 598 -18.35 30.66 -14.62
CA SER A 598 -17.59 30.00 -15.69
C SER A 598 -16.17 29.70 -15.24
N ALA A 599 -15.55 28.72 -15.89
CA ALA A 599 -14.18 28.30 -15.63
C ALA A 599 -13.59 27.57 -16.86
N SER A 600 -12.27 27.32 -16.83
CA SER A 600 -11.62 26.41 -17.78
C SER A 600 -10.55 25.60 -17.07
N VAL A 601 -10.40 24.35 -17.48
CA VAL A 601 -9.58 23.33 -16.82
C VAL A 601 -9.06 22.35 -17.88
N GLU A 602 -7.85 21.85 -17.72
CA GLU A 602 -7.26 20.86 -18.65
C GLU A 602 -7.78 19.45 -18.35
N ALA A 603 -7.96 18.62 -19.39
CA ALA A 603 -8.41 17.24 -19.22
C ALA A 603 -7.47 16.44 -18.29
N GLY A 604 -8.05 15.61 -17.43
CA GLY A 604 -7.36 14.89 -16.35
C GLY A 604 -7.21 15.68 -15.05
N LYS A 605 -7.45 17.00 -15.01
CA LYS A 605 -7.57 17.77 -13.76
C LYS A 605 -9.00 17.72 -13.20
N THR A 606 -9.10 18.00 -11.90
CA THR A 606 -10.33 18.39 -11.21
C THR A 606 -10.33 19.90 -10.98
N LEU A 607 -11.50 20.53 -11.17
CA LEU A 607 -11.79 21.91 -10.77
C LEU A 607 -12.67 21.88 -9.52
N TYR A 608 -12.32 22.62 -8.47
CA TYR A 608 -13.18 22.78 -7.30
C TYR A 608 -14.01 24.07 -7.41
N ILE A 609 -15.33 23.96 -7.31
CA ILE A 609 -16.24 25.11 -7.10
C ILE A 609 -17.11 24.87 -5.87
N LYS A 610 -17.43 25.94 -5.14
CA LYS A 610 -18.28 25.87 -3.93
C LYS A 610 -19.67 26.40 -4.24
N ALA A 611 -20.68 25.55 -4.03
CA ALA A 611 -22.05 26.01 -3.88
C ALA A 611 -22.32 26.44 -2.43
N SER A 612 -23.18 27.43 -2.23
CA SER A 612 -23.62 27.90 -0.91
C SER A 612 -25.13 28.08 -0.91
N VAL A 613 -25.79 27.54 0.11
CA VAL A 613 -27.26 27.49 0.27
C VAL A 613 -27.72 28.15 1.56
N THR A 614 -28.96 28.62 1.57
CA THR A 614 -29.67 29.06 2.79
C THR A 614 -30.97 28.24 2.96
N PRO A 615 -31.19 27.56 4.09
CA PRO A 615 -30.26 27.34 5.20
C PRO A 615 -29.05 26.47 4.77
N SER A 616 -27.99 26.47 5.58
CA SER A 616 -26.69 25.89 5.23
C SER A 616 -26.65 24.35 5.25
N ASP A 617 -27.70 23.70 5.75
CA ASP A 617 -27.93 22.25 5.79
C ASP A 617 -28.84 21.76 4.65
N SER A 618 -29.22 22.64 3.72
CA SER A 618 -29.98 22.27 2.53
C SER A 618 -29.23 21.33 1.60
N VAL A 619 -29.93 20.35 1.03
CA VAL A 619 -29.36 19.39 0.07
C VAL A 619 -29.03 20.11 -1.25
N ILE A 620 -27.87 19.80 -1.81
CA ILE A 620 -27.43 20.27 -3.13
C ILE A 620 -27.26 19.07 -4.06
N LEU A 621 -28.02 19.04 -5.14
CA LEU A 621 -27.85 18.09 -6.24
C LEU A 621 -26.97 18.72 -7.32
N TRP A 622 -26.01 17.95 -7.83
CA TRP A 622 -25.10 18.37 -8.88
C TRP A 622 -25.35 17.56 -10.16
N THR A 623 -25.32 18.21 -11.32
CA THR A 623 -25.46 17.55 -12.63
C THR A 623 -24.52 18.17 -13.67
N SER A 624 -24.04 17.34 -14.60
CA SER A 624 -23.36 17.78 -15.83
C SER A 624 -24.33 17.76 -17.02
N SER A 625 -24.17 18.70 -17.96
CA SER A 625 -24.85 18.64 -19.26
C SER A 625 -24.20 17.64 -20.23
N ASN A 626 -23.01 17.13 -19.93
CA ASN A 626 -22.33 16.08 -20.69
C ASN A 626 -21.26 15.40 -19.81
N GLU A 627 -21.63 14.25 -19.25
CA GLU A 627 -20.78 13.44 -18.37
C GLU A 627 -19.52 12.87 -19.07
N GLU A 628 -19.47 12.78 -20.40
CA GLU A 628 -18.27 12.34 -21.15
C GLU A 628 -17.21 13.46 -21.24
N ILE A 629 -17.63 14.73 -21.17
CA ILE A 629 -16.72 15.90 -21.16
C ILE A 629 -16.22 16.17 -19.74
N ALA A 630 -17.13 16.26 -18.77
CA ALA A 630 -16.79 16.32 -17.35
C ALA A 630 -17.93 15.80 -16.47
N SER A 631 -17.57 15.12 -15.37
CA SER A 631 -18.51 14.70 -14.32
C SER A 631 -18.40 15.61 -13.10
N VAL A 632 -19.46 15.71 -12.28
CA VAL A 632 -19.47 16.56 -11.07
C VAL A 632 -20.08 15.85 -9.87
N VAL A 633 -19.42 15.92 -8.71
CA VAL A 633 -19.98 15.51 -7.42
C VAL A 633 -19.46 16.43 -6.31
N ASN A 634 -20.36 16.93 -5.46
CA ASN A 634 -20.04 17.85 -4.35
C ASN A 634 -19.16 19.05 -4.74
N GLY A 635 -19.38 19.62 -5.93
CA GLY A 635 -18.62 20.78 -6.44
C GLY A 635 -17.23 20.47 -7.00
N TYR A 636 -16.78 19.22 -6.96
CA TYR A 636 -15.58 18.76 -7.67
C TYR A 636 -15.96 18.34 -9.09
N ILE A 637 -15.44 19.04 -10.08
CA ILE A 637 -15.69 18.83 -11.51
C ILE A 637 -14.49 18.13 -12.12
N TYR A 638 -14.66 16.89 -12.52
CA TYR A 638 -13.61 16.02 -13.07
C TYR A 638 -13.59 16.17 -14.59
N ALA A 639 -12.59 16.85 -15.13
CA ALA A 639 -12.45 17.09 -16.57
C ALA A 639 -11.93 15.82 -17.26
N LYS A 640 -12.72 15.24 -18.17
CA LYS A 640 -12.42 13.97 -18.85
C LYS A 640 -11.88 14.18 -20.25
N ALA A 641 -12.58 14.97 -21.07
CA ALA A 641 -12.26 15.16 -22.49
C ALA A 641 -12.46 16.63 -22.92
N PRO A 642 -11.68 17.13 -23.91
CA PRO A 642 -11.83 18.50 -24.42
C PRO A 642 -13.24 18.82 -24.91
N GLY A 643 -13.77 19.98 -24.53
CA GLY A 643 -15.14 20.36 -24.86
C GLY A 643 -15.70 21.50 -24.02
N ASN A 644 -17.02 21.74 -24.14
CA ASN A 644 -17.74 22.70 -23.32
C ASN A 644 -18.93 22.02 -22.66
N VAL A 645 -19.15 22.29 -21.38
CA VAL A 645 -20.17 21.63 -20.56
C VAL A 645 -20.72 22.60 -19.51
N THR A 646 -22.03 22.50 -19.24
CA THR A 646 -22.68 23.29 -18.19
C THR A 646 -22.86 22.41 -16.96
N ILE A 647 -22.21 22.78 -15.86
CA ILE A 647 -22.35 22.17 -14.55
C ILE A 647 -23.44 22.92 -13.78
N THR A 648 -24.41 22.22 -13.20
CA THR A 648 -25.52 22.83 -12.44
C THR A 648 -25.56 22.31 -11.02
N ALA A 649 -25.75 23.23 -10.06
CA ALA A 649 -26.12 22.94 -8.68
C ALA A 649 -27.59 23.33 -8.46
N LYS A 650 -28.35 22.46 -7.80
CA LYS A 650 -29.79 22.61 -7.55
C LYS A 650 -30.12 22.32 -6.09
N SER A 651 -31.05 23.07 -5.51
CA SER A 651 -31.68 22.75 -4.22
C SER A 651 -33.17 23.11 -4.28
N GLY A 652 -34.04 22.10 -4.19
CA GLY A 652 -35.48 22.27 -4.36
C GLY A 652 -35.83 22.91 -5.71
N THR A 653 -36.48 24.08 -5.67
CA THR A 653 -36.86 24.85 -6.88
C THR A 653 -35.77 25.78 -7.41
N HIS A 654 -34.65 25.94 -6.70
CA HIS A 654 -33.59 26.89 -7.07
C HIS A 654 -32.41 26.16 -7.72
N SER A 655 -31.83 26.77 -8.76
CA SER A 655 -30.65 26.23 -9.46
C SER A 655 -29.73 27.34 -9.98
N VAL A 656 -28.44 27.04 -10.03
CA VAL A 656 -27.37 27.92 -10.50
C VAL A 656 -26.34 27.08 -11.27
N SER A 657 -25.73 27.67 -12.31
CA SER A 657 -24.85 26.93 -13.21
C SER A 657 -23.50 27.61 -13.45
N CYS A 658 -22.50 26.79 -13.74
CA CYS A 658 -21.16 27.16 -14.16
C CYS A 658 -20.87 26.58 -15.56
N ASN A 659 -20.43 27.42 -16.50
CA ASN A 659 -20.02 26.99 -17.83
C ASN A 659 -18.52 26.68 -17.86
N VAL A 660 -18.17 25.41 -18.12
CA VAL A 660 -16.80 24.89 -18.03
C VAL A 660 -16.30 24.55 -19.43
N THR A 661 -15.17 25.13 -19.81
CA THR A 661 -14.42 24.76 -21.02
C THR A 661 -13.27 23.83 -20.64
N VAL A 662 -13.40 22.54 -20.98
CA VAL A 662 -12.32 21.56 -20.83
C VAL A 662 -11.35 21.70 -22.01
N LYS A 663 -10.05 21.82 -21.73
CA LYS A 663 -8.97 21.86 -22.72
C LYS A 663 -8.30 20.48 -22.87
N GLU A 664 -7.39 20.39 -23.84
CA GLU A 664 -6.40 19.31 -23.92
C GLU A 664 -5.67 19.06 -22.58
N ALA A 665 -5.29 17.82 -22.33
CA ALA A 665 -4.51 17.43 -21.15
C ALA A 665 -3.07 17.97 -21.23
N ASP A 666 -2.55 18.48 -20.11
CA ASP A 666 -1.21 19.07 -19.99
C ASP A 666 -0.13 18.14 -20.56
N ALA A 667 0.78 18.69 -21.39
CA ALA A 667 1.89 17.93 -21.94
C ALA A 667 2.77 17.31 -20.83
N VAL A 668 2.98 18.05 -19.73
CA VAL A 668 3.69 17.60 -18.53
C VAL A 668 2.88 18.04 -17.32
N ARG A 669 2.47 17.08 -16.48
CA ARG A 669 1.59 17.30 -15.33
C ARG A 669 2.30 18.08 -14.22
N SER A 670 3.57 17.79 -13.98
CA SER A 670 4.42 18.52 -13.03
C SER A 670 5.90 18.32 -13.35
N ALA A 671 6.77 19.25 -12.92
CA ALA A 671 8.22 19.07 -12.97
C ALA A 671 8.93 19.81 -11.83
N TYR A 672 10.05 19.25 -11.38
CA TYR A 672 10.86 19.76 -10.27
C TYR A 672 12.31 19.27 -10.35
N ALA A 673 13.18 19.74 -9.46
CA ALA A 673 14.56 19.31 -9.34
C ALA A 673 14.78 18.55 -8.02
N ASN A 674 15.50 17.43 -8.07
CA ASN A 674 15.92 16.66 -6.90
C ASN A 674 17.47 16.55 -6.87
N PRO A 675 18.15 16.96 -5.78
CA PRO A 675 17.57 17.60 -4.59
C PRO A 675 17.07 19.03 -4.89
N ASN A 676 16.09 19.51 -4.13
CA ASN A 676 15.52 20.85 -4.27
C ASN A 676 16.53 21.97 -3.93
N VAL A 677 17.57 21.65 -3.14
CA VAL A 677 18.77 22.47 -2.96
C VAL A 677 20.00 21.65 -3.37
N VAL A 678 20.68 22.10 -4.42
CA VAL A 678 21.90 21.48 -4.94
C VAL A 678 23.11 22.19 -4.32
N MET A 679 23.99 21.47 -3.62
CA MET A 679 25.21 22.07 -3.08
C MET A 679 26.21 22.38 -4.20
N ALA A 680 27.06 23.40 -4.02
CA ALA A 680 28.01 23.85 -5.03
C ALA A 680 28.84 22.70 -5.63
N GLY A 681 28.83 22.57 -6.97
CA GLY A 681 29.58 21.54 -7.70
C GLY A 681 29.01 20.12 -7.66
N LYS A 682 27.78 19.92 -7.17
CA LYS A 682 27.05 18.64 -7.26
C LYS A 682 26.21 18.53 -8.55
N SER A 683 25.62 17.37 -8.77
CA SER A 683 24.64 17.11 -9.81
C SER A 683 23.21 17.29 -9.29
N ALA A 684 22.27 17.46 -10.21
CA ALA A 684 20.84 17.49 -9.94
C ALA A 684 20.09 16.58 -10.92
N THR A 685 18.99 16.01 -10.46
CA THR A 685 18.03 15.27 -11.27
C THR A 685 16.91 16.24 -11.67
N LEU A 686 16.76 16.51 -12.97
CA LEU A 686 15.53 17.11 -13.49
C LEU A 686 14.47 16.00 -13.53
N VAL A 687 13.31 16.24 -12.93
CA VAL A 687 12.19 15.29 -12.85
C VAL A 687 10.97 15.90 -13.51
N ALA A 688 10.25 15.12 -14.31
CA ALA A 688 8.99 15.50 -14.93
C ALA A 688 8.00 14.33 -14.93
N ILE A 689 6.73 14.62 -14.66
CA ILE A 689 5.67 13.62 -14.55
C ILE A 689 4.66 13.87 -15.67
N THR A 690 4.28 12.82 -16.39
CA THR A 690 3.28 12.87 -17.47
C THR A 690 2.14 11.89 -17.22
N ASP A 691 1.05 12.07 -17.95
CA ASP A 691 0.07 11.00 -18.16
C ASP A 691 0.69 9.80 -18.92
N SER A 692 -0.08 8.72 -19.00
CA SER A 692 0.30 7.47 -19.66
C SER A 692 0.42 7.55 -21.19
N SER A 693 -0.14 8.56 -21.87
CA SER A 693 -0.10 8.66 -23.34
C SER A 693 1.26 9.13 -23.88
N ARG A 694 2.04 9.85 -23.06
CA ARG A 694 3.34 10.40 -23.51
C ARG A 694 4.39 9.30 -23.68
N THR A 695 5.19 9.43 -24.73
CA THR A 695 6.20 8.45 -25.16
C THR A 695 7.63 8.95 -25.00
N GLY A 696 7.82 10.25 -24.72
CA GLY A 696 9.12 10.82 -24.37
C GLY A 696 8.98 12.19 -23.70
N VAL A 697 10.03 12.57 -22.94
CA VAL A 697 10.18 13.88 -22.31
C VAL A 697 11.57 14.42 -22.59
N GLN A 698 11.68 15.74 -22.72
CA GLN A 698 12.93 16.45 -22.94
C GLN A 698 12.93 17.76 -22.15
N PHE A 699 14.03 18.03 -21.42
CA PHE A 699 14.23 19.25 -20.67
C PHE A 699 15.10 20.24 -21.46
N THR A 700 14.82 21.53 -21.35
CA THR A 700 15.72 22.60 -21.83
C THR A 700 16.08 23.54 -20.68
N MET A 701 17.38 23.76 -20.48
CA MET A 701 17.98 24.59 -19.42
C MET A 701 19.26 25.24 -19.95
N ASP A 702 19.48 26.53 -19.69
CA ASP A 702 20.65 27.31 -20.16
C ASP A 702 20.93 27.21 -21.68
N GLY A 703 19.89 27.04 -22.49
CA GLY A 703 20.01 26.82 -23.95
C GLY A 703 20.57 25.45 -24.35
N LYS A 704 20.78 24.54 -23.38
CA LYS A 704 21.10 23.12 -23.60
C LYS A 704 19.84 22.27 -23.46
N THR A 705 19.85 21.13 -24.12
CA THR A 705 18.70 20.23 -24.19
C THR A 705 19.10 18.83 -23.72
N TYR A 706 18.28 18.26 -22.84
CA TYR A 706 18.53 17.02 -22.11
C TYR A 706 17.35 16.08 -22.32
N THR A 707 17.53 15.03 -23.12
CA THR A 707 16.49 13.99 -23.31
C THR A 707 16.36 13.16 -22.03
N ALA A 708 15.13 12.97 -21.57
CA ALA A 708 14.84 12.23 -20.35
C ALA A 708 14.73 10.72 -20.58
N SER A 709 15.01 9.93 -19.54
CA SER A 709 14.71 8.50 -19.48
C SER A 709 13.54 8.24 -18.54
N LEU A 710 12.69 7.26 -18.86
CA LEU A 710 11.62 6.80 -17.97
C LEU A 710 12.25 6.17 -16.72
N LYS A 711 11.94 6.72 -15.54
CA LYS A 711 12.37 6.24 -14.21
C LYS A 711 11.44 5.13 -13.72
N GLN A 712 10.15 5.42 -13.69
CA GLN A 712 9.09 4.53 -13.20
C GLN A 712 7.75 4.89 -13.86
N THR A 713 6.79 3.96 -13.76
CA THR A 713 5.38 4.19 -14.08
C THR A 713 4.58 3.90 -12.82
N ASP A 714 3.85 4.88 -12.33
CA ASP A 714 3.05 4.78 -11.12
C ASP A 714 1.57 4.56 -11.48
N THR A 715 0.81 3.94 -10.57
CA THR A 715 -0.64 3.76 -10.73
C THR A 715 -1.32 4.02 -9.40
N THR A 716 -2.28 4.95 -9.36
CA THR A 716 -3.02 5.30 -8.14
C THR A 716 -4.49 5.50 -8.46
N ASN A 717 -5.36 4.73 -7.79
CA ASN A 717 -6.81 4.70 -8.02
C ASN A 717 -7.20 4.60 -9.51
N GLY A 718 -6.47 3.77 -10.28
CA GLY A 718 -6.66 3.57 -11.72
C GLY A 718 -6.00 4.62 -12.63
N ILE A 719 -5.52 5.75 -12.10
CA ILE A 719 -4.77 6.75 -12.88
C ILE A 719 -3.32 6.29 -13.03
N VAL A 720 -2.84 6.23 -14.27
CA VAL A 720 -1.46 5.82 -14.61
C VAL A 720 -0.63 7.04 -15.00
N THR A 721 0.49 7.25 -14.32
CA THR A 721 1.44 8.35 -14.59
C THR A 721 2.85 7.82 -14.83
N LYS A 722 3.66 8.58 -15.57
CA LYS A 722 5.03 8.23 -15.94
C LYS A 722 5.99 9.28 -15.42
N VAL A 723 7.04 8.86 -14.72
CA VAL A 723 8.09 9.75 -14.21
C VAL A 723 9.32 9.67 -15.10
N TRP A 724 9.79 10.81 -15.57
CA TRP A 724 10.90 10.96 -16.49
C TRP A 724 12.02 11.77 -15.83
N THR A 725 13.27 11.36 -16.04
CA THR A 725 14.43 12.00 -15.39
C THR A 725 15.58 12.28 -16.35
N ALA A 726 16.34 13.34 -16.08
CA ALA A 726 17.63 13.62 -16.71
C ALA A 726 18.62 14.17 -15.67
N GLN A 727 19.90 13.78 -15.77
CA GLN A 727 20.95 14.31 -14.90
C GLN A 727 21.58 15.58 -15.49
N VAL A 728 21.77 16.59 -14.64
CA VAL A 728 22.54 17.81 -14.94
C VAL A 728 23.65 17.98 -13.91
N GLN A 729 24.79 18.56 -14.32
CA GLN A 729 25.99 18.67 -13.47
C GLN A 729 26.85 19.85 -13.89
N GLY A 730 27.73 20.29 -12.99
CA GLY A 730 28.64 21.42 -13.25
C GLY A 730 27.94 22.78 -13.26
N LEU A 731 26.83 22.90 -12.52
CA LEU A 731 26.06 24.14 -12.37
C LEU A 731 26.82 25.11 -11.45
N SER A 732 26.76 26.41 -11.75
CA SER A 732 27.21 27.46 -10.84
C SER A 732 26.17 27.69 -9.73
N ALA A 733 26.55 28.39 -8.65
CA ALA A 733 25.58 28.89 -7.69
C ALA A 733 24.52 29.80 -8.35
N GLY A 734 23.32 29.83 -7.78
CA GLY A 734 22.15 30.56 -8.30
C GLY A 734 21.04 29.64 -8.83
N THR A 735 20.04 30.26 -9.46
CA THR A 735 18.81 29.59 -9.94
C THR A 735 18.85 29.41 -11.45
N HIS A 736 18.72 28.16 -11.92
CA HIS A 736 18.79 27.78 -13.35
C HIS A 736 17.40 27.33 -13.83
N PRO A 737 16.65 28.17 -14.56
CA PRO A 737 15.30 27.83 -15.00
C PRO A 737 15.31 26.79 -16.11
N PHE A 738 14.42 25.80 -16.02
CA PHE A 738 14.24 24.77 -17.03
C PHE A 738 12.77 24.60 -17.43
N THR A 739 12.57 24.17 -18.68
CA THR A 739 11.25 23.76 -19.20
C THR A 739 11.29 22.29 -19.55
N ALA A 740 10.33 21.51 -19.03
CA ALA A 740 10.07 20.14 -19.44
C ALA A 740 9.03 20.13 -20.57
N ALA A 741 9.34 19.51 -21.70
CA ALA A 741 8.44 19.29 -22.83
C ALA A 741 8.19 17.79 -23.03
N SER A 742 7.05 17.39 -23.61
CA SER A 742 6.75 15.98 -23.87
C SER A 742 6.27 15.74 -25.31
N THR A 743 6.25 14.47 -25.71
CA THR A 743 5.75 14.03 -27.01
C THR A 743 4.92 12.76 -26.86
N THR A 744 3.97 12.55 -27.78
CA THR A 744 3.25 11.28 -27.98
C THR A 744 3.81 10.47 -29.15
N GLY A 745 4.84 10.97 -29.86
CA GLY A 745 5.45 10.32 -31.03
C GLY A 745 5.81 11.27 -32.18
N GLY A 746 5.65 12.59 -31.99
CA GLY A 746 5.99 13.65 -32.94
C GLY A 746 6.85 14.73 -32.28
N GLU A 747 6.61 16.00 -32.63
CA GLU A 747 7.29 17.15 -32.02
C GLU A 747 7.05 17.24 -30.50
N TYR A 748 8.00 17.84 -29.78
CA TYR A 748 7.88 18.12 -28.35
C TYR A 748 7.03 19.37 -28.12
N THR A 749 5.93 19.23 -27.38
CA THR A 749 5.05 20.35 -27.03
C THR A 749 5.49 20.99 -25.71
N ASN A 750 5.38 22.33 -25.64
CA ASN A 750 5.72 23.10 -24.44
C ASN A 750 4.95 22.59 -23.22
N GLY A 751 5.68 22.24 -22.16
CA GLY A 751 5.11 21.76 -20.90
C GLY A 751 5.54 22.60 -19.70
N TYR A 752 5.85 21.91 -18.60
CA TYR A 752 5.96 22.50 -17.27
C TYR A 752 7.27 23.28 -17.06
N GLN A 753 7.19 24.45 -16.41
CA GLN A 753 8.34 25.27 -16.03
C GLN A 753 8.68 25.13 -14.55
N SER A 754 9.96 24.88 -14.28
CA SER A 754 10.54 24.80 -12.94
C SER A 754 11.99 25.29 -13.00
N ASP A 755 12.76 25.10 -11.93
CA ASP A 755 14.16 25.52 -11.90
C ASP A 755 15.01 24.61 -10.99
N VAL A 756 16.33 24.68 -11.15
CA VAL A 756 17.30 24.09 -10.23
C VAL A 756 17.91 25.21 -9.39
N PHE A 757 17.81 25.12 -8.06
CA PHE A 757 18.49 26.03 -7.15
C PHE A 757 19.82 25.43 -6.67
N VAL A 758 20.90 26.17 -6.86
CA VAL A 758 22.27 25.77 -6.48
C VAL A 758 22.79 26.72 -5.41
N SER A 759 23.02 26.21 -4.20
CA SER A 759 23.61 26.99 -3.11
C SER A 759 25.07 27.34 -3.41
N ALA A 760 25.49 28.54 -2.98
CA ALA A 760 26.89 28.94 -2.99
C ALA A 760 27.72 28.19 -1.94
N GLN A 761 27.08 27.60 -0.92
CA GLN A 761 27.73 26.89 0.17
C GLN A 761 27.77 25.37 -0.07
N SER A 762 28.73 24.71 0.56
CA SER A 762 28.87 23.25 0.61
C SER A 762 28.64 22.65 2.01
N ASP A 763 28.41 23.49 3.01
CA ASP A 763 28.21 23.17 4.42
C ASP A 763 26.90 23.81 4.90
N THR A 764 26.00 23.03 5.50
CA THR A 764 24.65 23.48 5.91
C THR A 764 24.63 24.28 7.21
N SER A 765 25.76 24.38 7.92
CA SER A 765 25.91 25.12 9.18
C SER A 765 26.43 26.56 9.00
N VAL A 766 27.01 26.86 7.84
CA VAL A 766 27.55 28.19 7.50
C VAL A 766 26.40 29.18 7.34
N THR A 767 26.45 30.30 8.07
CA THR A 767 25.44 31.36 7.98
C THR A 767 25.81 32.41 6.93
N THR A 768 24.93 32.65 5.96
CA THR A 768 25.13 33.64 4.88
C THR A 768 23.90 34.52 4.70
N GLN A 769 24.02 35.52 3.83
CA GLN A 769 22.89 36.35 3.36
C GLN A 769 22.41 35.90 1.97
N ASP A 770 22.78 34.69 1.53
CA ASP A 770 22.33 34.16 0.25
C ASP A 770 20.83 33.80 0.34
N ASP A 771 20.14 33.77 -0.81
CA ASP A 771 18.80 33.17 -0.88
C ASP A 771 18.87 31.69 -0.48
N HIS A 772 17.89 31.23 0.28
CA HIS A 772 17.76 29.82 0.69
C HIS A 772 16.45 29.20 0.16
N ARG A 773 16.36 27.87 0.21
CA ARG A 773 15.19 27.05 -0.15
C ARG A 773 15.13 25.82 0.77
N MET A 774 14.01 25.09 0.72
CA MET A 774 13.85 23.84 1.46
C MET A 774 14.81 22.75 0.94
N SER A 775 15.64 22.17 1.81
CA SER A 775 16.49 21.03 1.49
C SER A 775 15.71 19.71 1.46
N GLU A 776 16.24 18.72 0.74
CA GLU A 776 15.64 17.39 0.63
C GLU A 776 15.39 16.71 1.99
N PRO A 777 16.33 16.73 2.96
CA PRO A 777 16.09 16.15 4.28
C PRO A 777 14.94 16.78 5.05
N MET A 778 14.60 18.06 4.84
CA MET A 778 13.40 18.67 5.45
C MET A 778 12.14 18.33 4.67
N LEU A 779 12.20 18.25 3.33
CA LEU A 779 11.06 17.78 2.52
C LEU A 779 10.62 16.37 2.98
N GLU A 780 11.54 15.42 3.09
CA GLU A 780 11.25 14.07 3.60
C GLU A 780 10.60 14.09 4.99
N GLN A 781 11.02 14.98 5.88
CA GLN A 781 10.46 15.07 7.24
C GLN A 781 9.06 15.70 7.24
N MET A 782 8.82 16.69 6.38
CA MET A 782 7.50 17.28 6.22
C MET A 782 6.51 16.32 5.56
N GLU A 783 6.91 15.51 4.57
CA GLU A 783 6.05 14.45 4.00
C GLU A 783 5.55 13.47 5.07
N LYS A 784 6.42 13.08 6.00
CA LYS A 784 6.11 12.23 7.15
C LYS A 784 5.21 12.92 8.19
N TRP A 785 5.22 14.26 8.25
CA TRP A 785 4.37 15.04 9.16
C TRP A 785 2.99 15.37 8.58
N GLU A 786 2.91 15.79 7.31
CA GLU A 786 1.64 16.10 6.64
C GLU A 786 0.85 14.81 6.34
N GLY A 787 1.54 13.74 5.93
CA GLY A 787 0.94 12.50 5.45
C GLY A 787 0.49 12.60 3.98
N TYR A 788 0.42 11.46 3.30
CA TYR A 788 0.07 11.37 1.89
C TYR A 788 -1.42 11.09 1.68
N ALA A 789 -2.13 11.98 0.98
CA ALA A 789 -3.48 11.76 0.48
C ALA A 789 -3.51 11.84 -1.06
N SER A 790 -3.76 10.71 -1.73
CA SER A 790 -3.86 10.68 -3.20
C SER A 790 -5.10 11.42 -3.73
N ALA A 791 -6.21 11.39 -2.99
CA ALA A 791 -7.46 12.04 -3.34
C ALA A 791 -7.81 13.17 -2.37
N VAL A 792 -8.65 14.12 -2.84
CA VAL A 792 -9.13 15.23 -2.01
C VAL A 792 -9.93 14.73 -0.80
N TYR A 793 -9.58 15.21 0.38
CA TYR A 793 -10.23 14.92 1.65
C TYR A 793 -10.62 16.23 2.37
N ALA A 794 -11.46 16.12 3.39
CA ALA A 794 -11.83 17.24 4.25
C ALA A 794 -10.94 17.27 5.50
N ASP A 795 -10.30 18.41 5.78
CA ASP A 795 -9.50 18.61 6.98
C ASP A 795 -10.40 18.74 8.23
N GLN A 796 -10.35 17.72 9.09
CA GLN A 796 -11.20 17.61 10.29
C GLN A 796 -10.80 18.56 11.43
N LEU A 797 -9.62 19.19 11.39
CA LEU A 797 -9.19 20.18 12.39
C LEU A 797 -9.76 21.58 12.11
N THR A 798 -10.19 21.82 10.87
CA THR A 798 -10.78 23.09 10.45
C THR A 798 -12.30 23.09 10.66
N TYR A 799 -12.82 24.17 11.26
CA TYR A 799 -14.28 24.31 11.51
C TYR A 799 -15.10 24.24 10.20
N ASP A 800 -14.57 24.82 9.13
CA ASP A 800 -15.20 24.85 7.80
C ASP A 800 -14.92 23.60 6.94
N LYS A 801 -14.22 22.59 7.48
CA LYS A 801 -13.82 21.33 6.80
C LYS A 801 -13.18 21.57 5.42
N ILE A 802 -12.11 22.36 5.43
CA ILE A 802 -11.37 22.81 4.25
C ILE A 802 -10.89 21.61 3.41
N PRO A 803 -11.07 21.61 2.07
CA PRO A 803 -10.56 20.55 1.20
C PRO A 803 -9.03 20.60 1.07
N THR A 804 -8.40 19.43 1.16
CA THR A 804 -6.95 19.24 1.15
C THR A 804 -6.58 18.01 0.32
N VAL A 805 -5.39 18.00 -0.30
CA VAL A 805 -4.89 16.90 -1.14
C VAL A 805 -3.35 16.80 -1.05
N GLY A 806 -2.76 15.67 -1.45
CA GLY A 806 -1.31 15.47 -1.46
C GLY A 806 -0.71 15.50 -0.05
N TYR A 807 0.41 16.21 0.12
CA TYR A 807 1.04 16.48 1.41
C TYR A 807 0.56 17.81 2.00
N GLY A 808 -0.72 17.87 2.38
CA GLY A 808 -1.30 19.05 3.05
C GLY A 808 -1.60 20.25 2.13
N ILE A 809 -1.75 20.06 0.82
CA ILE A 809 -2.10 21.14 -0.12
C ILE A 809 -3.59 21.47 0.01
N VAL A 810 -3.90 22.60 0.65
CA VAL A 810 -5.24 23.18 0.76
C VAL A 810 -5.75 23.69 -0.58
N LEU A 811 -7.04 23.48 -0.86
CA LEU A 811 -7.73 23.90 -2.08
C LEU A 811 -8.83 24.93 -1.80
N TYR A 812 -8.89 25.97 -2.64
CA TYR A 812 -9.88 27.05 -2.60
C TYR A 812 -10.84 27.00 -3.80
N PRO A 813 -12.06 27.57 -3.71
CA PRO A 813 -13.00 27.57 -4.83
C PRO A 813 -12.46 28.36 -6.03
N GLY A 814 -12.34 27.69 -7.16
CA GLY A 814 -11.67 28.16 -8.38
C GLY A 814 -10.37 27.40 -8.71
N ASP A 815 -9.79 26.66 -7.75
CA ASP A 815 -8.53 25.94 -7.97
C ASP A 815 -8.71 24.73 -8.90
N THR A 816 -7.67 24.47 -9.69
CA THR A 816 -7.55 23.26 -10.52
C THR A 816 -6.35 22.44 -10.07
N PHE A 817 -6.56 21.14 -9.89
CA PHE A 817 -5.61 20.20 -9.30
C PHE A 817 -5.76 18.83 -9.94
N TYR A 818 -4.73 17.98 -9.89
CA TYR A 818 -4.93 16.55 -10.17
C TYR A 818 -5.46 15.87 -8.92
N ASN A 819 -6.49 15.05 -9.09
CA ASN A 819 -7.08 14.21 -8.05
C ASN A 819 -6.68 12.75 -8.36
N ASN A 820 -6.59 11.88 -7.35
CA ASN A 820 -5.89 10.59 -7.45
C ASN A 820 -4.40 10.74 -7.87
N LEU A 821 -3.69 11.68 -7.23
CA LEU A 821 -2.24 11.90 -7.34
C LEU A 821 -1.47 10.61 -7.02
N SER A 822 -0.32 10.40 -7.69
CA SER A 822 0.74 9.54 -7.13
C SER A 822 1.55 10.29 -6.06
N ALA A 823 2.34 9.56 -5.27
CA ALA A 823 3.21 10.16 -4.25
C ALA A 823 4.27 11.10 -4.85
N GLU A 824 4.81 10.79 -6.03
CA GLU A 824 5.74 11.67 -6.75
C GLU A 824 5.05 12.95 -7.25
N GLU A 825 3.76 12.88 -7.61
CA GLU A 825 2.97 14.08 -7.94
C GLU A 825 2.68 14.95 -6.72
N ALA A 826 2.35 14.33 -5.58
CA ALA A 826 2.16 15.04 -4.32
C ALA A 826 3.45 15.73 -3.85
N HIS A 827 4.60 15.04 -3.95
CA HIS A 827 5.92 15.60 -3.70
C HIS A 827 6.21 16.78 -4.63
N SER A 828 6.03 16.60 -5.96
CA SER A 828 6.27 17.67 -6.93
C SER A 828 5.35 18.89 -6.70
N GLN A 829 4.10 18.69 -6.26
CA GLN A 829 3.20 19.78 -5.84
C GLN A 829 3.70 20.50 -4.58
N MET A 830 4.17 19.76 -3.57
CA MET A 830 4.74 20.30 -2.34
C MET A 830 6.00 21.14 -2.60
N VAL A 831 6.95 20.60 -3.37
CA VAL A 831 8.19 21.31 -3.78
C VAL A 831 7.86 22.57 -4.59
N ASN A 832 7.00 22.46 -5.60
CA ASN A 832 6.58 23.63 -6.38
C ASN A 832 5.87 24.67 -5.52
N SER A 833 5.05 24.27 -4.55
CA SER A 833 4.39 25.18 -3.60
C SER A 833 5.40 25.90 -2.70
N LEU A 834 6.35 25.17 -2.11
CA LEU A 834 7.40 25.77 -1.26
C LEU A 834 8.27 26.78 -2.02
N ASN A 835 8.60 26.47 -3.28
CA ASN A 835 9.43 27.33 -4.12
C ASN A 835 8.66 28.54 -4.69
N LYS A 836 7.36 28.40 -5.01
CA LYS A 836 6.57 29.41 -5.76
C LYS A 836 5.49 30.13 -4.93
N ALA A 837 4.83 29.48 -3.98
CA ALA A 837 3.69 30.00 -3.23
C ALA A 837 4.08 30.90 -2.03
N SER A 838 4.94 31.89 -2.28
CA SER A 838 5.47 32.88 -1.33
C SER A 838 6.41 32.39 -0.21
N TYR A 839 6.40 31.12 0.22
CA TYR A 839 7.16 30.67 1.39
C TYR A 839 8.66 31.00 1.31
N THR A 840 9.34 30.50 0.27
CA THR A 840 10.76 30.77 -0.01
C THR A 840 11.06 32.28 -0.12
N SER A 841 10.30 32.99 -0.96
CA SER A 841 10.59 34.39 -1.28
C SER A 841 10.32 35.35 -0.12
N VAL A 842 9.31 35.07 0.72
CA VAL A 842 9.00 35.87 1.91
C VAL A 842 10.03 35.66 3.02
N LEU A 843 10.54 34.44 3.22
CA LEU A 843 11.66 34.22 4.16
C LEU A 843 12.92 34.95 3.70
N ASN A 844 13.33 34.79 2.44
CA ASN A 844 14.51 35.46 1.91
C ASN A 844 14.35 36.99 1.96
N GLN A 845 13.18 37.53 1.61
CA GLN A 845 12.88 38.96 1.77
C GLN A 845 13.04 39.44 3.21
N PHE A 846 12.59 38.67 4.21
CA PHE A 846 12.76 39.00 5.62
C PHE A 846 14.24 38.97 6.04
N VAL A 847 15.02 37.97 5.60
CA VAL A 847 16.46 37.84 5.85
C VAL A 847 17.22 39.06 5.30
N HIS A 848 17.00 39.39 4.03
CA HIS A 848 17.60 40.57 3.36
C HIS A 848 17.21 41.88 4.04
N ALA A 849 15.91 42.10 4.30
CA ALA A 849 15.40 43.35 4.86
C ALA A 849 15.91 43.64 6.28
N ASN A 850 16.29 42.62 7.04
CA ASN A 850 16.81 42.74 8.40
C ASN A 850 18.34 42.56 8.49
N ASN A 851 19.00 42.35 7.34
CA ASN A 851 20.44 42.13 7.19
C ASN A 851 20.97 40.94 8.02
N LEU A 852 20.19 39.84 8.03
CA LEU A 852 20.48 38.63 8.81
C LEU A 852 21.40 37.68 8.04
N TYR A 853 22.25 36.96 8.79
CA TYR A 853 22.97 35.79 8.33
C TYR A 853 22.28 34.52 8.88
N ILE A 854 21.92 33.59 7.98
CA ILE A 854 21.14 32.38 8.25
C ILE A 854 21.81 31.16 7.61
N SER A 855 21.69 29.98 8.24
CA SER A 855 22.19 28.71 7.69
C SER A 855 21.08 27.91 6.99
N GLN A 856 21.45 26.91 6.18
CA GLN A 856 20.50 26.07 5.47
C GLN A 856 19.48 25.38 6.40
N SER A 857 19.94 24.79 7.51
CA SER A 857 19.06 24.19 8.52
C SER A 857 18.13 25.21 9.18
N GLN A 858 18.61 26.43 9.44
CA GLN A 858 17.76 27.49 9.98
C GLN A 858 16.71 27.96 8.98
N ALA A 859 17.04 28.00 7.68
CA ALA A 859 16.07 28.26 6.64
C ALA A 859 15.03 27.13 6.54
N ASP A 860 15.45 25.87 6.55
CA ASP A 860 14.58 24.69 6.49
C ASP A 860 13.55 24.66 7.63
N ALA A 861 13.99 24.89 8.86
CA ALA A 861 13.10 24.98 10.01
C ALA A 861 12.06 26.11 9.88
N LEU A 862 12.49 27.30 9.44
CA LEU A 862 11.60 28.45 9.25
C LEU A 862 10.67 28.26 8.04
N LEU A 863 11.07 27.53 7.00
CA LEU A 863 10.21 27.20 5.86
C LEU A 863 9.19 26.11 6.22
N SER A 864 9.58 25.08 7.00
CA SER A 864 8.63 24.08 7.51
C SER A 864 7.57 24.71 8.42
N PHE A 865 7.98 25.67 9.26
CA PHE A 865 7.06 26.51 10.03
C PHE A 865 6.22 27.42 9.12
N SER A 866 6.80 27.99 8.07
CA SER A 866 6.10 28.89 7.13
C SER A 866 5.03 28.21 6.29
N TYR A 867 5.23 26.96 5.87
CA TYR A 867 4.29 26.14 5.08
C TYR A 867 2.92 25.95 5.75
N ASN A 868 2.84 26.32 7.02
CA ASN A 868 2.16 25.50 8.01
C ASN A 868 1.42 26.37 9.04
N CYS A 869 2.14 27.35 9.59
CA CYS A 869 1.59 28.53 10.26
C CYS A 869 1.31 29.68 9.28
N GLY A 870 1.73 29.56 8.01
CA GLY A 870 1.66 30.60 6.99
C GLY A 870 2.88 31.54 6.97
N SER A 871 3.30 31.96 5.77
CA SER A 871 4.43 32.89 5.56
C SER A 871 4.21 34.30 6.13
N GLY A 872 2.97 34.64 6.50
CA GLY A 872 2.57 35.98 6.97
C GLY A 872 3.33 36.48 8.20
N TYR A 873 3.89 35.60 9.03
CA TYR A 873 4.68 35.99 10.20
C TYR A 873 6.02 36.66 9.86
N PHE A 874 6.54 36.48 8.65
CA PHE A 874 7.80 37.07 8.19
C PHE A 874 7.58 38.37 7.41
N SER A 875 6.40 38.57 6.82
CA SER A 875 6.06 39.79 6.05
C SER A 875 5.21 40.80 6.84
N ASN A 876 4.30 40.37 7.71
CA ASN A 876 3.44 41.25 8.49
C ASN A 876 4.00 41.53 9.89
N MET A 877 4.76 42.62 10.01
CA MET A 877 5.32 43.08 11.29
C MET A 877 4.25 43.47 12.34
N GLY A 878 2.99 43.67 11.93
CA GLY A 878 1.87 43.89 12.85
C GLY A 878 1.39 42.64 13.59
N LEU A 879 1.76 41.44 13.13
CA LEU A 879 1.56 40.20 13.88
C LEU A 879 2.66 40.09 14.95
N GLN A 880 2.25 40.08 16.22
CA GLN A 880 3.17 39.77 17.33
C GLN A 880 3.61 38.30 17.23
N CYS A 881 4.91 38.07 17.40
CA CYS A 881 5.56 36.79 17.13
C CYS A 881 6.97 36.81 17.73
N ASP A 882 7.17 36.10 18.84
CA ASP A 882 8.37 36.29 19.66
C ASP A 882 9.60 35.52 19.15
N PHE A 883 9.42 34.45 18.36
CA PHE A 883 10.56 33.83 17.65
C PHE A 883 11.21 34.83 16.67
N ARG A 884 10.41 35.67 16.00
CA ARG A 884 10.91 36.72 15.11
C ARG A 884 11.66 37.80 15.90
N THR A 885 11.15 38.18 17.07
CA THR A 885 11.84 39.10 17.99
C THR A 885 13.20 38.54 18.43
N ILE A 886 13.26 37.25 18.82
CA ILE A 886 14.49 36.57 19.23
C ILE A 886 15.51 36.51 18.07
N MET A 887 15.07 36.23 16.84
CA MET A 887 15.92 36.28 15.64
C MET A 887 16.51 37.69 15.40
N LEU A 888 15.75 38.75 15.65
CA LEU A 888 16.21 40.14 15.50
C LEU A 888 17.13 40.60 16.64
N ASN A 889 17.22 39.84 17.73
CA ASN A 889 18.15 40.05 18.84
C ASN A 889 19.49 39.27 18.69
N ALA A 890 19.58 38.36 17.71
CA ALA A 890 20.78 37.54 17.49
C ALA A 890 21.91 38.33 16.80
N VAL A 891 22.99 38.60 17.54
CA VAL A 891 24.17 39.36 17.07
C VAL A 891 25.49 38.72 17.54
N ASP A 892 26.51 38.74 16.68
CA ASP A 892 27.90 38.45 17.06
C ASP A 892 28.42 39.59 17.96
N VAL A 893 28.47 39.32 19.26
CA VAL A 893 29.04 40.24 20.26
C VAL A 893 30.13 39.54 21.07
N LYS A 894 31.38 39.98 20.84
CA LYS A 894 32.56 39.31 21.39
C LYS A 894 32.75 39.61 22.87
N SER A 895 33.09 38.57 23.63
CA SER A 895 33.36 38.62 25.06
C SER A 895 34.35 39.74 25.42
N GLY A 896 33.96 40.61 26.35
CA GLY A 896 34.79 41.71 26.85
C GLY A 896 34.51 43.09 26.26
N ASN A 897 33.85 43.20 25.10
CA ASN A 897 33.40 44.49 24.57
C ASN A 897 32.00 44.80 25.13
N ALA A 898 31.90 45.63 26.17
CA ALA A 898 30.64 45.85 26.88
C ALA A 898 30.45 47.32 27.31
N ASN A 899 29.52 48.01 26.64
CA ASN A 899 28.81 49.23 27.08
C ASN A 899 27.72 49.57 26.04
N TYR A 900 26.87 48.60 25.69
CA TYR A 900 25.82 48.81 24.67
C TYR A 900 24.54 49.34 25.31
N SER A 901 23.91 50.35 24.68
CA SER A 901 22.50 50.66 24.93
C SER A 901 21.62 49.54 24.39
N ALA A 902 20.65 49.12 25.20
CA ALA A 902 19.79 48.00 24.89
C ALA A 902 18.38 48.17 25.49
N THR A 903 17.44 47.38 24.99
CA THR A 903 16.05 47.35 25.43
C THR A 903 15.61 45.90 25.66
N ALA A 904 15.01 45.61 26.82
CA ALA A 904 14.41 44.30 27.09
C ALA A 904 13.16 44.10 26.22
N THR A 905 13.13 43.06 25.39
CA THR A 905 12.04 42.80 24.43
C THR A 905 10.90 41.96 24.98
N ASP A 906 11.07 41.38 26.17
CA ASP A 906 9.99 40.73 26.94
C ASP A 906 10.22 40.87 28.47
N THR A 907 9.25 40.42 29.27
CA THR A 907 9.23 40.44 30.74
C THR A 907 10.09 39.32 31.32
N VAL A 908 11.41 39.46 31.17
CA VAL A 908 12.40 38.41 31.40
C VAL A 908 12.98 38.38 32.82
N LYS A 909 13.28 37.18 33.33
CA LYS A 909 13.95 36.97 34.62
C LYS A 909 15.42 37.42 34.57
N MET A 910 15.88 38.06 35.65
CA MET A 910 17.27 38.46 35.84
C MET A 910 17.92 37.65 36.96
N TYR A 911 19.17 37.21 36.78
CA TYR A 911 19.88 36.27 37.65
C TYR A 911 21.17 36.86 38.22
N ALA A 912 21.57 36.44 39.43
CA ALA A 912 22.79 36.95 40.09
C ALA A 912 24.08 36.56 39.34
N SER A 913 24.07 35.39 38.70
CA SER A 913 25.05 34.87 37.76
C SER A 913 24.31 34.10 36.66
N VAL A 914 24.96 33.81 35.53
CA VAL A 914 24.42 32.82 34.59
C VAL A 914 24.27 31.47 35.32
N GLY A 915 23.13 30.81 35.14
CA GLY A 915 22.73 29.60 35.88
C GLY A 915 22.48 29.80 37.39
N GLY A 916 22.60 31.02 37.93
CA GLY A 916 22.43 31.32 39.35
C GLY A 916 20.98 31.55 39.78
N ASN A 917 20.80 31.92 41.05
CA ASN A 917 19.49 32.31 41.58
C ASN A 917 18.96 33.59 40.90
N GLN A 918 17.64 33.64 40.71
CA GLN A 918 16.95 34.84 40.23
C GLN A 918 17.12 35.99 41.23
N CYS A 919 17.61 37.15 40.77
CA CYS A 919 17.77 38.38 41.56
C CYS A 919 16.73 39.46 41.21
N GLY A 920 16.03 39.35 40.08
CA GLY A 920 15.02 40.32 39.67
C GLY A 920 14.20 39.89 38.46
N VAL A 921 13.46 40.85 37.89
CA VAL A 921 12.70 40.75 36.64
C VAL A 921 12.83 42.09 35.92
N LEU A 922 13.07 42.08 34.62
CA LEU A 922 12.91 43.26 33.76
C LEU A 922 11.53 43.21 33.10
N SER A 923 10.89 44.37 32.93
CA SER A 923 9.66 44.47 32.15
C SER A 923 9.99 44.64 30.66
N ASN A 924 9.11 44.15 29.77
CA ASN A 924 9.17 44.47 28.35
C ASN A 924 9.21 46.01 28.15
N GLY A 925 10.11 46.50 27.29
CA GLY A 925 10.35 47.92 27.03
C GLY A 925 11.28 48.62 28.03
N THR A 926 11.91 47.90 28.96
CA THR A 926 12.87 48.51 29.91
C THR A 926 14.21 48.78 29.20
N SER A 927 14.61 50.05 29.11
CA SER A 927 15.94 50.45 28.66
C SER A 927 17.02 50.10 29.68
N ILE A 928 18.13 49.55 29.19
CA ILE A 928 19.23 48.97 29.96
C ILE A 928 20.58 49.25 29.28
N THR A 929 21.68 49.10 30.03
CA THR A 929 23.04 49.07 29.48
C THR A 929 23.63 47.66 29.65
N VAL A 930 24.14 47.07 28.57
CA VAL A 930 24.92 45.83 28.60
C VAL A 930 26.33 46.15 29.11
N THR A 931 26.60 45.74 30.35
CA THR A 931 27.85 45.98 31.11
C THR A 931 28.75 44.74 31.21
N GLY A 932 28.35 43.63 30.59
CA GLY A 932 29.14 42.41 30.47
C GLY A 932 28.45 41.41 29.54
N ILE A 933 29.23 40.50 28.94
CA ILE A 933 28.75 39.52 27.96
C ILE A 933 29.41 38.18 28.27
N GLN A 934 28.60 37.11 28.32
CA GLN A 934 29.04 35.72 28.36
C GLN A 934 28.53 35.05 27.07
N ALA A 935 29.45 34.62 26.22
CA ALA A 935 29.17 34.14 24.86
C ALA A 935 30.09 32.97 24.46
N ASP A 936 30.54 32.18 25.44
CA ASP A 936 31.43 31.02 25.23
C ASP A 936 30.74 29.90 24.43
N ASP A 937 29.41 29.88 24.46
CA ASP A 937 28.52 29.14 23.56
C ASP A 937 27.58 30.16 22.87
N PRO A 938 27.60 30.28 21.52
CA PRO A 938 26.76 31.23 20.80
C PRO A 938 25.26 30.86 20.87
N LYS A 939 24.92 29.60 21.12
CA LYS A 939 23.52 29.16 21.33
C LYS A 939 23.03 29.43 22.75
N ASN A 940 23.90 29.90 23.66
CA ASN A 940 23.58 30.13 25.07
C ASN A 940 24.11 31.47 25.61
N VAL A 941 24.07 32.54 24.79
CA VAL A 941 24.57 33.88 25.18
C VAL A 941 23.72 34.51 26.30
N TYR A 942 24.41 35.15 27.24
CA TYR A 942 23.82 35.99 28.31
C TYR A 942 24.50 37.36 28.37
N TYR A 943 23.69 38.39 28.63
CA TYR A 943 24.16 39.74 28.88
C TYR A 943 24.03 40.08 30.37
N LYS A 944 25.08 40.67 30.94
CA LYS A 944 25.01 41.37 32.21
C LYS A 944 24.49 42.78 31.94
N VAL A 945 23.35 43.11 32.50
CA VAL A 945 22.60 44.33 32.22
C VAL A 945 22.45 45.19 33.48
N GLN A 946 22.35 46.50 33.29
CA GLN A 946 22.09 47.46 34.36
C GLN A 946 21.00 48.45 33.94
N THR A 947 20.04 48.72 34.81
CA THR A 947 18.97 49.70 34.63
C THR A 947 19.38 51.09 35.12
N SER A 948 18.63 52.13 34.75
CA SER A 948 18.93 53.53 35.08
C SER A 948 18.90 53.89 36.57
N ASN A 949 18.28 53.05 37.40
CA ASN A 949 18.33 53.13 38.88
C ASN A 949 19.54 52.41 39.50
N GLY A 950 20.39 51.78 38.69
CA GLY A 950 21.61 51.07 39.11
C GLY A 950 21.44 49.59 39.44
N GLU A 951 20.21 49.06 39.44
CA GLU A 951 19.94 47.62 39.62
C GLU A 951 20.46 46.82 38.40
N GLY A 952 20.79 45.53 38.58
CA GLY A 952 21.37 44.75 37.49
C GLY A 952 21.68 43.30 37.83
N GLY A 953 22.06 42.55 36.79
CA GLY A 953 22.24 41.09 36.83
C GLY A 953 22.34 40.51 35.42
N TRP A 954 22.24 39.19 35.29
CA TRP A 954 22.37 38.47 34.02
C TRP A 954 21.01 38.11 33.42
N VAL A 955 20.88 38.30 32.10
CA VAL A 955 19.66 38.09 31.32
C VAL A 955 20.01 37.32 30.04
N ASN A 956 19.12 36.41 29.63
CA ASN A 956 19.29 35.64 28.39
C ASN A 956 19.21 36.57 27.17
N ALA A 957 20.20 36.51 26.29
CA ALA A 957 20.35 37.46 25.18
C ALA A 957 19.19 37.44 24.17
N GLY A 958 18.46 36.31 24.04
CA GLY A 958 17.31 36.22 23.14
C GLY A 958 16.19 37.23 23.44
N TYR A 959 16.12 37.74 24.68
CA TYR A 959 15.11 38.71 25.12
C TYR A 959 15.66 40.15 25.29
N VAL A 960 16.82 40.45 24.68
CA VAL A 960 17.47 41.78 24.77
C VAL A 960 17.88 42.27 23.38
N HIS A 961 17.29 43.39 22.95
CA HIS A 961 17.68 44.10 21.74
C HIS A 961 18.84 45.05 22.03
N ILE A 962 19.87 45.09 21.18
CA ILE A 962 20.90 46.14 21.21
C ILE A 962 20.48 47.26 20.25
N ASP A 963 20.29 48.46 20.81
CA ASP A 963 19.60 49.56 20.11
C ASP A 963 20.39 50.08 18.89
N ASP A 964 21.74 50.09 18.97
CA ASP A 964 22.65 50.37 17.85
C ASP A 964 23.33 49.08 17.35
N SER A 965 22.50 48.11 16.96
CA SER A 965 22.97 46.82 16.41
C SER A 965 23.37 46.88 14.93
N TYR A 966 23.34 48.05 14.27
CA TYR A 966 23.65 48.18 12.85
C TYR A 966 25.13 47.89 12.52
N GLY A 967 26.04 48.19 13.45
CA GLY A 967 27.47 47.86 13.34
C GLY A 967 27.85 46.42 13.70
N LEU A 968 26.89 45.56 14.04
CA LEU A 968 27.12 44.18 14.47
C LEU A 968 26.68 43.19 13.38
N LYS A 969 27.36 42.04 13.25
CA LYS A 969 26.89 40.95 12.38
C LYS A 969 25.65 40.33 13.04
N LYS A 970 24.46 40.55 12.45
CA LYS A 970 23.23 39.85 12.88
C LYS A 970 23.27 38.43 12.34
N ASP A 971 23.54 37.47 13.21
CA ASP A 971 23.89 36.11 12.83
C ASP A 971 23.09 35.14 13.70
N LEU A 972 22.23 34.36 13.06
CA LEU A 972 21.31 33.45 13.73
C LEU A 972 22.01 32.25 14.39
N ASN A 973 23.33 32.08 14.23
CA ASN A 973 24.09 31.21 15.12
C ASN A 973 24.21 31.74 16.56
N TYR A 974 24.03 33.04 16.79
CA TYR A 974 23.92 33.67 18.12
C TYR A 974 22.48 33.75 18.64
N THR A 975 21.52 33.11 17.98
CA THR A 975 20.16 32.93 18.52
C THR A 975 20.24 32.03 19.76
N ASN A 976 19.78 32.52 20.91
CA ASN A 976 19.74 31.71 22.13
C ASN A 976 18.75 30.55 21.96
N ALA A 977 19.27 29.33 21.93
CA ALA A 977 18.52 28.12 21.60
C ALA A 977 17.37 27.83 22.57
N LYS A 978 17.56 28.13 23.86
CA LYS A 978 16.51 27.93 24.87
C LYS A 978 15.40 28.96 24.78
N ALA A 979 15.69 30.21 24.41
CA ALA A 979 14.64 31.18 24.10
C ALA A 979 13.85 30.71 22.88
N MET A 980 14.54 30.41 21.77
CA MET A 980 13.92 29.95 20.52
C MET A 980 13.05 28.69 20.70
N GLY A 981 13.56 27.67 21.40
CA GLY A 981 12.85 26.43 21.67
C GLY A 981 11.62 26.59 22.56
N ASN A 982 11.67 27.47 23.57
CA ASN A 982 10.48 27.78 24.37
C ASN A 982 9.38 28.39 23.49
N GLU A 983 9.71 29.39 22.66
CA GLU A 983 8.69 30.05 21.83
C GLU A 983 8.15 29.13 20.74
N PHE A 984 9.00 28.35 20.05
CA PHE A 984 8.57 27.37 19.04
C PHE A 984 7.55 26.37 19.60
N LEU A 985 7.74 25.90 20.83
CA LEU A 985 6.81 24.98 21.48
C LEU A 985 5.45 25.59 21.81
N LEU A 986 5.31 26.92 21.88
CA LEU A 986 3.99 27.56 22.03
C LEU A 986 3.10 27.34 20.79
N TRP A 987 3.70 27.14 19.61
CA TRP A 987 3.00 26.95 18.32
C TRP A 987 2.56 25.48 18.09
N CYS A 988 2.13 24.81 19.16
CA CYS A 988 1.56 23.46 19.15
C CYS A 988 0.02 23.45 19.23
N THR A 989 -0.63 24.58 18.91
CA THR A 989 -2.08 24.76 19.09
C THR A 989 -2.84 25.07 17.79
N ALA A 990 -3.98 24.42 17.60
CA ALA A 990 -4.95 24.71 16.54
C ALA A 990 -6.36 24.85 17.15
N GLY A 991 -7.20 25.75 16.62
CA GLY A 991 -8.56 25.99 17.14
C GLY A 991 -8.65 26.41 18.64
N GLY A 992 -7.52 26.73 19.29
CA GLY A 992 -7.43 26.98 20.73
C GLY A 992 -7.06 25.77 21.59
N ASN A 993 -6.99 24.55 21.02
CA ASN A 993 -6.54 23.33 21.68
C ASN A 993 -5.05 23.06 21.38
N ALA A 994 -4.34 22.40 22.29
CA ALA A 994 -2.98 21.92 22.06
C ALA A 994 -2.99 20.46 21.57
N TYR A 995 -2.04 20.10 20.69
CA TYR A 995 -1.98 18.78 20.06
C TYR A 995 -0.56 18.20 20.11
N GLU A 996 -0.47 16.91 20.40
CA GLU A 996 0.78 16.16 20.57
C GLU A 996 1.61 16.12 19.26
N GLY A 997 0.98 15.83 18.12
CA GLY A 997 1.64 15.80 16.81
C GLY A 997 2.20 17.16 16.39
N LEU A 998 1.48 18.25 16.69
CA LEU A 998 1.97 19.61 16.46
C LEU A 998 3.22 19.88 17.31
N MET A 999 3.20 19.48 18.59
CA MET A 999 4.34 19.61 19.50
C MET A 999 5.58 18.85 18.99
N TYR A 1000 5.43 17.61 18.53
CA TYR A 1000 6.55 16.83 17.97
C TYR A 1000 7.16 17.48 16.72
N ARG A 1001 6.34 18.07 15.84
CA ARG A 1001 6.86 18.86 14.71
C ARG A 1001 7.60 20.12 15.17
N ARG A 1002 7.08 20.86 16.16
CA ARG A 1002 7.78 22.03 16.72
C ARG A 1002 9.12 21.65 17.36
N LEU A 1003 9.22 20.48 18.01
CA LEU A 1003 10.50 19.93 18.49
C LEU A 1003 11.48 19.63 17.33
N GLY A 1004 11.01 18.95 16.28
CA GLY A 1004 11.84 18.64 15.10
C GLY A 1004 12.36 19.91 14.42
N GLU A 1005 11.48 20.86 14.11
CA GLU A 1005 11.84 22.13 13.49
C GLU A 1005 12.85 22.91 14.33
N VAL A 1006 12.67 23.02 15.65
CA VAL A 1006 13.60 23.80 16.48
C VAL A 1006 14.92 23.07 16.76
N ASN A 1007 14.96 21.74 16.70
CA ASN A 1007 16.20 20.96 16.74
C ASN A 1007 17.01 21.12 15.44
N VAL A 1008 16.35 21.13 14.28
CA VAL A 1008 17.00 21.53 13.01
C VAL A 1008 17.54 22.95 13.12
N TYR A 1009 16.73 23.92 13.56
CA TYR A 1009 17.13 25.33 13.68
C TYR A 1009 18.32 25.57 14.62
N ASN A 1010 18.31 24.96 15.81
CA ASN A 1010 19.34 25.18 16.81
C ASN A 1010 20.61 24.38 16.54
N TYR A 1011 20.46 23.11 16.13
CA TYR A 1011 21.51 22.09 16.19
C TYR A 1011 21.76 21.33 14.87
N ASN A 1012 21.05 21.63 13.78
CA ASN A 1012 21.13 20.91 12.50
C ASN A 1012 20.75 19.40 12.66
N GLU A 1013 19.90 19.08 13.63
CA GLU A 1013 19.39 17.74 13.93
C GLU A 1013 18.09 17.46 13.16
N TYR A 1014 18.17 16.76 12.02
CA TYR A 1014 17.00 16.43 11.18
C TYR A 1014 16.24 15.18 11.62
N ASP A 1015 16.77 14.40 12.58
CA ASP A 1015 16.10 13.22 13.10
C ASP A 1015 14.70 13.57 13.65
N PHE A 1016 13.74 12.69 13.39
CA PHE A 1016 12.41 12.84 13.99
C PHE A 1016 12.54 12.73 15.52
N VAL A 1017 11.70 13.45 16.28
CA VAL A 1017 11.78 13.48 17.75
C VAL A 1017 10.40 13.45 18.37
N ARG A 1018 10.24 12.66 19.43
CA ARG A 1018 9.05 12.67 20.32
C ARG A 1018 9.37 13.13 21.75
N TYR A 1019 10.57 13.68 21.98
CA TYR A 1019 11.06 14.01 23.32
C TYR A 1019 12.06 15.18 23.27
N ASN A 1020 12.12 15.93 24.37
CA ASN A 1020 12.82 17.20 24.48
C ASN A 1020 14.27 17.04 24.98
N ASN A 1021 15.17 16.72 24.04
CA ASN A 1021 16.61 16.51 24.32
C ASN A 1021 17.32 17.73 24.92
N HIS A 1022 16.90 18.94 24.54
CA HIS A 1022 17.65 20.18 24.79
C HIS A 1022 17.08 21.03 25.95
N GLY A 1023 16.16 20.44 26.73
CA GLY A 1023 15.68 21.03 27.98
C GLY A 1023 14.87 22.32 27.79
N TYR A 1024 14.12 22.44 26.68
CA TYR A 1024 13.13 23.50 26.47
C TYR A 1024 12.01 23.43 27.53
N VAL A 1025 11.19 24.47 27.65
CA VAL A 1025 10.05 24.49 28.59
C VAL A 1025 8.75 24.18 27.84
N TYR A 1026 8.07 23.08 28.19
CA TYR A 1026 6.76 22.75 27.61
C TYR A 1026 5.70 23.80 27.98
N PRO A 1027 4.77 24.14 27.06
CA PRO A 1027 3.64 25.02 27.34
C PRO A 1027 2.77 24.48 28.47
N SER A 1028 2.22 25.36 29.31
CA SER A 1028 1.39 24.95 30.46
C SER A 1028 0.12 24.16 30.07
N ALA A 1029 -0.32 24.24 28.82
CA ALA A 1029 -1.42 23.43 28.29
C ALA A 1029 -1.07 21.93 28.12
N LEU A 1030 0.21 21.59 27.98
CA LEU A 1030 0.71 20.22 27.77
C LEU A 1030 1.52 19.67 28.97
N GLN A 1031 1.77 20.48 30.01
CA GLN A 1031 2.52 20.06 31.19
C GLN A 1031 1.80 18.92 31.92
N GLY A 1032 2.43 17.73 31.94
CA GLY A 1032 1.88 16.52 32.54
C GLY A 1032 0.98 15.68 31.63
N GLN A 1033 0.82 16.05 30.35
CA GLN A 1033 0.14 15.23 29.33
C GLN A 1033 1.11 14.43 28.46
N ILE A 1034 2.40 14.76 28.49
CA ILE A 1034 3.47 14.19 27.65
C ILE A 1034 4.60 13.74 28.58
N PRO A 1035 5.20 12.54 28.37
CA PRO A 1035 6.21 11.94 29.26
C PRO A 1035 7.56 12.68 29.28
#